data_AF-I7Z7A2-F1
#
_entry.id   AF-I7Z7A2-F1
#
_cell.length_a   1.000
_cell.length_b   1.000
_cell.length_c   1.000
_cell.angle_alpha   90.00
_cell.angle_beta   90.00
_cell.angle_gamma   90.00
#
_symmetry.space_group_name_H-M   'P 1'
#
loop_
_entity.id
_entity.type
_entity.pdbx_description
1 polymer ?
#
loop_
_entity_poly.entity_id
_entity_poly.type
_entity_poly.pdbx_seq_one_letter_code
_entity_poly.pdbx_strand_id
1 'polypeptide(L)'
;MSREEPDPEFEDLIHHIQQSRGVDFRGYKRTSLRRRILLRMQEVGAESFAAYQAFLEVHPQEFVELLNTVLINVTSFFRDAEAWEILRDEVVPHILARCEPDEPIRVWSVGCASGEEPYSMAILFAEALGLNEFCRRVKIYATDLDDHALAIARHASYGEREVEGVPPALLAKYFENTNGSYVVLRELRKSVIFGRHNVVFDAPISRIDLLSCRNLLIYLETDTQNVVLPRLHYALQDDGYLFLGKAETQLARSKLFRPLNSRHRIFSKVPQEWRRSAGGSLLASADPRDAGPAQQLKMLESIIDNVPTAHLVVDLAGTLIFANMTARRMLEVGEADIGRPFQDLPISYRPSELRSRIDLVRAELKPVHLESQEFLRPSATPMRLAIDIVPLIERNGDIYATLLTFIDNTRIDQLQRELEATQESLETTIEELQSANEELETTNEELQSTNEELETTNEELQSTNEELETMNEELRSTAEEMEASNEELRQQSEDATRYRTHSESILRSINTGIVVLDTDLTVRSWNRWSENTWGMRADEVIGQPFLSLEIGLPVHLLENGLQDVILRGDTESERVLSGVDRRGRSVTCRIRLSPLLYQSHAVHGVVLIAEDITEQVEREEYTRQLGRLVGQSLNEVYFLEPTSLRFLLVNKGAEKKLGYSLAQLRQFALTDFMPDVPASAVQNLVATIVQGDKAEVVFETRIKSASGASYPAEICMQYFGKESPPVVLALLHDTTERQLLDS
;
A
#
# COMPACT_ATOMS: atom_id res chain seq x y z
N MET A 1 4.76 -35.16 -58.07
CA MET A 1 4.93 -34.00 -57.17
C MET A 1 5.90 -34.44 -56.10
N SER A 2 7.08 -33.82 -56.04
CA SER A 2 8.14 -34.17 -55.09
C SER A 2 7.66 -34.00 -53.65
N ARG A 3 7.83 -35.02 -52.82
CA ARG A 3 7.81 -34.85 -51.36
C ARG A 3 9.02 -33.97 -51.04
N GLU A 4 8.79 -32.71 -50.67
CA GLU A 4 9.83 -31.89 -50.04
C GLU A 4 10.32 -32.64 -48.80
N GLU A 5 11.64 -32.76 -48.65
CA GLU A 5 12.23 -33.32 -47.43
C GLU A 5 11.78 -32.49 -46.21
N PRO A 6 11.42 -33.14 -45.09
CA PRO A 6 10.99 -32.43 -43.90
C PRO A 6 12.12 -31.56 -43.38
N ASP A 7 11.84 -30.27 -43.22
CA ASP A 7 12.77 -29.31 -42.62
C ASP A 7 12.90 -29.64 -41.12
N PRO A 8 14.10 -30.06 -40.64
CA PRO A 8 14.27 -30.55 -39.28
C PRO A 8 13.95 -29.47 -38.24
N GLU A 9 14.33 -28.20 -38.46
CA GLU A 9 14.01 -27.13 -37.51
C GLU A 9 12.50 -26.86 -37.40
N PHE A 10 11.77 -27.07 -38.50
CA PHE A 10 10.31 -26.96 -38.50
C PHE A 10 9.64 -28.09 -37.72
N GLU A 11 10.13 -29.33 -37.88
CA GLU A 11 9.59 -30.47 -37.12
C GLU A 11 9.93 -30.38 -35.63
N ASP A 12 11.12 -29.89 -35.28
CA ASP A 12 11.52 -29.63 -33.89
C ASP A 12 10.62 -28.56 -33.25
N LEU A 13 10.34 -27.46 -33.95
CA LEU A 13 9.39 -26.44 -33.49
C LEU A 13 7.98 -27.02 -33.26
N ILE A 14 7.49 -27.88 -34.17
CA ILE A 14 6.18 -28.53 -34.01
C ILE A 14 6.18 -29.46 -32.79
N HIS A 15 7.26 -30.22 -32.59
CA HIS A 15 7.42 -31.08 -31.42
C HIS A 15 7.44 -30.25 -30.12
N HIS A 16 8.15 -29.12 -30.12
CA HIS A 16 8.19 -28.19 -29.00
C HIS A 16 6.78 -27.65 -28.68
N ILE A 17 6.04 -27.17 -29.67
CA ILE A 17 4.66 -26.67 -29.46
C ILE A 17 3.76 -27.78 -28.91
N GLN A 18 3.92 -29.02 -29.39
CA GLN A 18 3.18 -30.18 -28.90
C GLN A 18 3.50 -30.48 -27.43
N GLN A 19 4.77 -30.46 -27.03
CA GLN A 19 5.18 -30.67 -25.63
C GLN A 19 4.71 -29.54 -24.71
N SER A 20 4.84 -28.29 -25.14
CA SER A 20 4.55 -27.13 -24.28
C SER A 20 3.06 -26.82 -24.14
N ARG A 21 2.22 -27.10 -25.15
CA ARG A 21 0.79 -26.73 -25.15
C ARG A 21 -0.16 -27.93 -25.33
N GLY A 22 0.38 -29.14 -25.56
CA GLY A 22 -0.43 -30.33 -25.83
C GLY A 22 -1.25 -30.23 -27.12
N VAL A 23 -0.88 -29.32 -28.03
CA VAL A 23 -1.55 -29.15 -29.32
C VAL A 23 -0.89 -30.10 -30.31
N ASP A 24 -1.63 -31.13 -30.70
CA ASP A 24 -1.13 -32.15 -31.61
C ASP A 24 -1.43 -31.78 -33.06
N PHE A 25 -0.38 -31.42 -33.80
CA PHE A 25 -0.45 -31.14 -35.23
C PHE A 25 -0.23 -32.39 -36.10
N ARG A 26 -0.07 -33.58 -35.51
CA ARG A 26 0.03 -34.85 -36.26
C ARG A 26 -1.27 -35.06 -37.03
N GLY A 27 -1.19 -34.94 -38.36
CA GLY A 27 -2.33 -35.06 -39.25
C GLY A 27 -2.85 -33.73 -39.83
N TYR A 28 -2.25 -32.59 -39.47
CA TYR A 28 -2.44 -31.32 -40.17
C TYR A 28 -1.52 -31.21 -41.40
N LYS A 29 -1.98 -30.51 -42.43
CA LYS A 29 -1.20 -30.26 -43.65
C LYS A 29 0.03 -29.41 -43.34
N ARG A 30 1.21 -30.05 -43.41
CA ARG A 30 2.51 -29.42 -43.13
C ARG A 30 2.77 -28.14 -43.93
N THR A 31 2.41 -28.14 -45.22
CA THR A 31 2.55 -26.97 -46.09
C THR A 31 1.75 -25.75 -45.63
N SER A 32 0.57 -25.98 -45.05
CA SER A 32 -0.31 -24.90 -44.56
C SER A 32 0.16 -24.37 -43.20
N LEU A 33 0.56 -25.27 -42.30
CA LEU A 33 1.16 -24.91 -41.01
C LEU A 33 2.44 -24.09 -41.20
N ARG A 34 3.38 -24.59 -42.00
CA ARG A 34 4.66 -23.93 -42.28
C ARG A 34 4.48 -22.51 -42.78
N ARG A 35 3.56 -22.30 -43.74
CA ARG A 35 3.28 -20.97 -44.29
C ARG A 35 2.76 -19.99 -43.23
N ARG A 36 1.92 -20.45 -42.29
CA ARG A 36 1.33 -19.61 -41.22
C ARG A 36 2.36 -19.25 -40.16
N ILE A 37 3.18 -20.23 -39.77
CA ILE A 37 4.26 -20.01 -38.82
C ILE A 37 5.28 -19.03 -39.39
N LEU A 38 5.64 -19.16 -40.67
CA LEU A 38 6.53 -18.19 -41.34
C LEU A 38 5.97 -16.75 -41.35
N LEU A 39 4.65 -16.58 -41.48
CA LEU A 39 4.04 -15.24 -41.39
C LEU A 39 4.16 -14.66 -39.97
N ARG A 40 3.94 -15.47 -38.93
CA ARG A 40 4.17 -15.04 -37.54
C ARG A 40 5.61 -14.70 -37.23
N MET A 41 6.54 -15.53 -37.72
CA MET A 41 7.98 -15.27 -37.60
C MET A 41 8.35 -13.92 -38.21
N GLN A 42 7.80 -13.57 -39.36
CA GLN A 42 8.03 -12.25 -39.98
C GLN A 42 7.49 -11.09 -39.13
N GLU A 43 6.35 -11.26 -38.46
CA GLU A 43 5.75 -10.23 -37.61
C GLU A 43 6.57 -9.97 -36.33
N VAL A 44 7.18 -11.02 -35.75
CA VAL A 44 8.05 -10.88 -34.57
C VAL A 44 9.53 -10.69 -34.91
N GLY A 45 9.89 -10.70 -36.19
CA GLY A 45 11.27 -10.53 -36.66
C GLY A 45 12.18 -11.74 -36.44
N ALA A 46 11.64 -12.95 -36.33
CA ALA A 46 12.42 -14.18 -36.19
C ALA A 46 12.92 -14.71 -37.55
N GLU A 47 14.24 -14.88 -37.68
CA GLU A 47 14.89 -15.23 -38.96
C GLU A 47 14.94 -16.75 -39.25
N SER A 48 14.73 -17.61 -38.25
CA SER A 48 14.70 -19.08 -38.39
C SER A 48 13.71 -19.74 -37.43
N PHE A 49 13.34 -21.01 -37.68
CA PHE A 49 12.44 -21.75 -36.78
C PHE A 49 13.07 -21.95 -35.41
N ALA A 50 14.38 -22.21 -35.34
CA ALA A 50 15.11 -22.28 -34.08
C ALA A 50 15.11 -20.94 -33.32
N ALA A 51 15.30 -19.81 -34.01
CA ALA A 51 15.23 -18.48 -33.40
C ALA A 51 13.82 -18.17 -32.87
N TYR A 52 12.79 -18.61 -33.60
CA TYR A 52 11.40 -18.45 -33.16
C TYR A 52 11.05 -19.36 -31.99
N GLN A 53 11.58 -20.59 -31.93
CA GLN A 53 11.45 -21.47 -30.78
C GLN A 53 12.07 -20.84 -29.52
N ALA A 54 13.30 -20.31 -29.62
CA ALA A 54 13.93 -19.59 -28.51
C ALA A 54 13.11 -18.35 -28.10
N PHE A 55 12.48 -17.65 -29.06
CA PHE A 55 11.60 -16.53 -28.77
C PHE A 55 10.35 -16.95 -27.98
N LEU A 56 9.75 -18.10 -28.31
CA LEU A 56 8.60 -18.69 -27.61
C LEU A 56 8.94 -19.09 -26.17
N GLU A 57 10.15 -19.60 -25.93
CA GLU A 57 10.62 -19.96 -24.58
C GLU A 57 10.75 -18.73 -23.67
N VAL A 58 11.22 -17.60 -24.21
CA VAL A 58 11.36 -16.33 -23.46
C VAL A 58 10.03 -15.59 -23.33
N HIS A 59 9.11 -15.73 -24.30
CA HIS A 59 7.83 -15.03 -24.33
C HIS A 59 6.65 -16.01 -24.39
N PRO A 60 6.22 -16.60 -23.25
CA PRO A 60 5.13 -17.58 -23.22
C PRO A 60 3.79 -17.07 -23.81
N GLN A 61 3.59 -15.75 -23.83
CA GLN A 61 2.41 -15.08 -24.39
C GLN A 61 2.36 -15.21 -25.93
N GLU A 62 3.51 -15.30 -26.61
CA GLU A 62 3.58 -15.44 -28.08
C GLU A 62 2.98 -16.77 -28.55
N PHE A 63 2.94 -17.80 -27.71
CA PHE A 63 2.22 -19.03 -28.04
C PHE A 63 0.75 -18.78 -28.35
N VAL A 64 0.11 -17.81 -27.69
CA VAL A 64 -1.30 -17.47 -27.95
C VAL A 64 -1.46 -16.90 -29.35
N GLU A 65 -0.61 -15.95 -29.73
CA GLU A 65 -0.62 -15.32 -31.06
C GLU A 65 -0.23 -16.30 -32.18
N LEU A 66 0.73 -17.18 -31.90
CA LEU A 66 1.10 -18.27 -32.78
C LEU A 66 -0.08 -19.21 -33.04
N LEU A 67 -0.71 -19.70 -31.97
CA LEU A 67 -1.86 -20.59 -32.07
C LEU A 67 -3.03 -19.90 -32.78
N ASN A 68 -3.34 -18.64 -32.47
CA ASN A 68 -4.38 -17.86 -33.18
C ASN A 68 -4.12 -17.73 -34.69
N THR A 69 -2.87 -17.77 -35.11
CA THR A 69 -2.50 -17.63 -36.52
C THR A 69 -2.44 -18.97 -37.25
N VAL A 70 -2.01 -20.01 -36.53
CA VAL A 70 -1.84 -21.37 -37.02
C VAL A 70 -3.18 -22.11 -37.06
N LEU A 71 -3.90 -22.08 -35.94
CA LEU A 71 -5.30 -22.46 -35.81
C LEU A 71 -6.11 -21.23 -36.21
N ILE A 72 -6.65 -21.16 -37.43
CA ILE A 72 -7.52 -20.02 -37.77
C ILE A 72 -8.78 -20.11 -36.91
N ASN A 73 -8.79 -19.32 -35.85
CA ASN A 73 -9.93 -19.15 -34.94
C ASN A 73 -10.95 -18.12 -35.46
N VAL A 74 -10.82 -17.65 -36.70
CA VAL A 74 -11.76 -16.70 -37.31
C VAL A 74 -13.10 -17.40 -37.56
N THR A 75 -13.99 -17.21 -36.61
CA THR A 75 -15.40 -17.58 -36.65
C THR A 75 -16.25 -16.30 -36.54
N SER A 76 -17.53 -16.42 -36.87
CA SER A 76 -18.49 -15.33 -36.73
C SER A 76 -19.88 -15.90 -36.51
N PHE A 77 -20.73 -15.14 -35.83
CA PHE A 77 -22.13 -15.53 -35.66
C PHE A 77 -22.81 -15.72 -37.01
N PHE A 78 -23.58 -16.80 -37.13
CA PHE A 78 -24.31 -17.17 -38.35
C PHE A 78 -23.45 -17.20 -39.63
N ARG A 79 -22.17 -17.59 -39.52
CA ARG A 79 -21.25 -17.75 -40.67
C ARG A 79 -21.89 -18.58 -41.78
N ASP A 80 -21.88 -18.07 -43.02
CA ASP A 80 -22.64 -18.60 -44.16
C ASP A 80 -24.17 -18.60 -43.91
N ALA A 81 -24.78 -17.43 -43.73
CA ALA A 81 -26.18 -17.26 -43.32
C ALA A 81 -27.20 -18.14 -44.08
N GLU A 82 -27.07 -18.30 -45.41
CA GLU A 82 -27.92 -19.18 -46.23
C GLU A 82 -27.97 -20.64 -45.70
N ALA A 83 -26.89 -21.14 -45.09
CA ALA A 83 -26.85 -22.48 -44.51
C ALA A 83 -27.65 -22.59 -43.21
N TRP A 84 -27.67 -21.52 -42.41
CA TRP A 84 -28.44 -21.45 -41.15
C TRP A 84 -29.94 -21.35 -41.39
N GLU A 85 -30.36 -20.75 -42.51
CA GLU A 85 -31.76 -20.76 -42.96
C GLU A 85 -32.23 -22.19 -43.24
N ILE A 86 -31.43 -23.01 -43.92
CA ILE A 86 -31.76 -24.43 -44.15
C ILE A 86 -31.82 -25.21 -42.84
N LEU A 87 -30.91 -24.94 -41.90
CA LEU A 87 -31.00 -25.56 -40.57
C LEU A 87 -32.29 -25.16 -39.85
N ARG A 88 -32.71 -23.90 -39.96
CA ARG A 88 -33.94 -23.38 -39.35
C ARG A 88 -35.20 -23.99 -39.94
N ASP A 89 -35.28 -24.05 -41.27
CA ASP A 89 -36.52 -24.35 -41.97
C ASP A 89 -36.69 -25.85 -42.23
N GLU A 90 -35.58 -26.58 -42.36
CA GLU A 90 -35.60 -28.02 -42.64
C GLU A 90 -35.10 -28.83 -41.43
N VAL A 91 -33.86 -28.64 -40.97
CA VAL A 91 -33.24 -29.59 -40.03
C VAL A 91 -33.83 -29.54 -38.62
N VAL A 92 -33.93 -28.36 -38.01
CA VAL A 92 -34.43 -28.20 -36.64
C VAL A 92 -35.88 -28.70 -36.52
N PRO A 93 -36.83 -28.33 -37.40
CA PRO A 93 -38.18 -28.88 -37.34
C PRO A 93 -38.24 -30.41 -37.42
N HIS A 94 -37.39 -31.04 -38.25
CA HIS A 94 -37.32 -32.50 -38.33
C HIS A 94 -36.80 -33.14 -37.04
N ILE A 95 -35.79 -32.54 -36.40
CA ILE A 95 -35.29 -33.01 -35.09
C ILE A 95 -36.39 -32.89 -34.03
N LEU A 96 -37.09 -31.74 -33.98
CA LEU A 96 -38.16 -31.48 -33.01
C LEU A 96 -39.37 -32.40 -33.20
N ALA A 97 -39.73 -32.74 -34.44
CA ALA A 97 -40.85 -33.63 -34.74
C ALA A 97 -40.55 -35.11 -34.38
N ARG A 98 -39.27 -35.50 -34.37
CA ARG A 98 -38.85 -36.88 -34.06
C ARG A 98 -38.68 -37.10 -32.56
N CYS A 99 -38.15 -36.12 -31.83
CA CYS A 99 -37.86 -36.26 -30.41
C CYS A 99 -39.12 -36.08 -29.57
N GLU A 100 -39.42 -37.07 -28.73
CA GLU A 100 -40.51 -36.99 -27.75
C GLU A 100 -40.33 -35.76 -26.82
N PRO A 101 -41.41 -35.18 -26.27
CA PRO A 101 -41.34 -33.94 -25.47
C PRO A 101 -40.34 -33.97 -24.31
N ASP A 102 -40.08 -35.15 -23.74
CA ASP A 102 -39.14 -35.34 -22.61
C ASP A 102 -37.75 -35.86 -23.03
N GLU A 103 -37.54 -36.16 -24.32
CA GLU A 103 -36.25 -36.63 -24.82
C GLU A 103 -35.26 -35.46 -25.00
N PRO A 104 -34.02 -35.56 -24.49
CA PRO A 104 -33.02 -34.51 -24.63
C PRO A 104 -32.46 -34.46 -26.06
N ILE A 105 -32.40 -33.25 -26.62
CA ILE A 105 -31.79 -32.97 -27.91
C ILE A 105 -30.31 -32.65 -27.68
N ARG A 106 -29.43 -33.39 -28.34
CA ARG A 106 -27.97 -33.28 -28.16
C ARG A 106 -27.35 -32.75 -29.44
N VAL A 107 -26.68 -31.61 -29.33
CA VAL A 107 -26.00 -30.94 -30.44
C VAL A 107 -24.50 -30.94 -30.15
N TRP A 108 -23.66 -31.13 -31.15
CA TRP A 108 -22.21 -31.07 -30.98
C TRP A 108 -21.56 -30.17 -32.01
N SER A 109 -20.91 -29.09 -31.59
CA SER A 109 -20.05 -28.23 -32.42
C SER A 109 -18.59 -28.59 -32.18
N VAL A 110 -17.93 -29.12 -33.21
CA VAL A 110 -16.53 -29.55 -33.23
C VAL A 110 -15.68 -28.46 -33.88
N GLY A 111 -14.65 -27.98 -33.18
CA GLY A 111 -13.87 -26.82 -33.59
C GLY A 111 -14.64 -25.52 -33.36
N CYS A 112 -15.12 -25.30 -32.13
CA CYS A 112 -16.04 -24.19 -31.82
C CYS A 112 -15.36 -22.81 -31.68
N ALA A 113 -14.02 -22.75 -31.66
CA ALA A 113 -13.23 -21.52 -31.48
C ALA A 113 -13.77 -20.66 -30.31
N SER A 114 -14.00 -19.36 -30.54
CA SER A 114 -14.48 -18.39 -29.55
C SER A 114 -16.00 -18.48 -29.24
N GLY A 115 -16.70 -19.51 -29.71
CA GLY A 115 -18.07 -19.85 -29.27
C GLY A 115 -19.22 -19.30 -30.12
N GLU A 116 -18.96 -18.54 -31.18
CA GLU A 116 -19.99 -17.93 -32.02
C GLU A 116 -20.90 -18.96 -32.69
N GLU A 117 -20.34 -20.10 -33.13
CA GLU A 117 -21.11 -21.19 -33.75
C GLU A 117 -22.06 -21.90 -32.76
N PRO A 118 -21.61 -22.41 -31.60
CA PRO A 118 -22.52 -23.05 -30.65
C PRO A 118 -23.57 -22.08 -30.10
N TYR A 119 -23.27 -20.78 -29.95
CA TYR A 119 -24.29 -19.79 -29.58
C TYR A 119 -25.26 -19.48 -30.73
N SER A 120 -24.81 -19.50 -31.99
CA SER A 120 -25.71 -19.42 -33.15
C SER A 120 -26.69 -20.60 -33.17
N MET A 121 -26.23 -21.81 -32.82
CA MET A 121 -27.11 -22.97 -32.65
C MET A 121 -28.05 -22.83 -31.45
N ALA A 122 -27.57 -22.30 -30.32
CA ALA A 122 -28.38 -22.05 -29.15
C ALA A 122 -29.54 -21.10 -29.48
N ILE A 123 -29.26 -19.99 -30.17
CA ILE A 123 -30.27 -19.03 -30.63
C ILE A 123 -31.23 -19.71 -31.61
N LEU A 124 -30.73 -20.51 -32.55
CA LEU A 124 -31.56 -21.23 -33.52
C LEU A 124 -32.59 -22.15 -32.86
N PHE A 125 -32.17 -22.98 -31.89
CA PHE A 125 -33.08 -23.85 -31.16
C PHE A 125 -33.98 -23.08 -30.18
N ALA A 126 -33.49 -22.00 -29.57
CA ALA A 126 -34.28 -21.16 -28.68
C ALA A 126 -35.39 -20.39 -29.43
N GLU A 127 -35.17 -20.02 -30.69
CA GLU A 127 -36.21 -19.44 -31.55
C GLU A 127 -37.28 -20.48 -31.91
N ALA A 128 -36.89 -21.74 -32.14
CA ALA A 128 -37.82 -22.80 -32.51
C ALA A 128 -38.64 -23.35 -31.33
N LEU A 129 -38.06 -23.45 -30.14
CA LEU A 129 -38.69 -24.04 -28.94
C LEU A 129 -39.22 -23.00 -27.95
N GLY A 130 -38.72 -21.77 -27.99
CA GLY A 130 -38.80 -20.83 -26.87
C GLY A 130 -37.72 -21.10 -25.81
N LEU A 131 -37.36 -20.06 -25.06
CA LEU A 131 -36.20 -20.08 -24.16
C LEU A 131 -36.32 -21.13 -23.03
N ASN A 132 -37.50 -21.27 -22.42
CA ASN A 132 -37.71 -22.22 -21.31
C ASN A 132 -37.58 -23.68 -21.75
N GLU A 133 -38.20 -24.03 -22.87
CA GLU A 133 -38.14 -25.39 -23.43
C GLU A 133 -36.75 -25.72 -23.96
N PHE A 134 -36.06 -24.74 -24.57
CA PHE A 134 -34.67 -24.87 -24.97
C PHE A 134 -33.77 -25.24 -23.78
N CYS A 135 -33.83 -24.50 -22.67
CA CYS A 135 -32.98 -24.76 -21.50
C CYS A 135 -33.22 -26.14 -20.87
N ARG A 136 -34.46 -26.65 -20.96
CA ARG A 136 -34.83 -27.97 -20.45
C ARG A 136 -34.35 -29.10 -21.36
N ARG A 137 -34.58 -28.98 -22.68
CA ARG A 137 -34.45 -30.10 -23.62
C ARG A 137 -33.12 -30.13 -24.36
N VAL A 138 -32.47 -29.00 -24.60
CA VAL A 138 -31.31 -28.93 -25.50
C VAL A 138 -30.00 -28.88 -24.71
N LYS A 139 -29.04 -29.71 -25.12
CA LYS A 139 -27.66 -29.69 -24.64
C LYS A 139 -26.71 -29.59 -25.82
N ILE A 140 -25.94 -28.51 -25.86
CA ILE A 140 -24.96 -28.23 -26.91
C ILE A 140 -23.58 -28.50 -26.34
N TYR A 141 -22.92 -29.53 -26.83
CA TYR A 141 -21.50 -29.77 -26.57
C TYR A 141 -20.70 -28.95 -27.56
N ALA A 142 -19.78 -28.14 -27.10
CA ALA A 142 -18.93 -27.30 -27.93
C ALA A 142 -17.48 -27.59 -27.58
N THR A 143 -16.70 -28.06 -28.54
CA THR A 143 -15.37 -28.57 -28.26
C THR A 143 -14.32 -28.02 -29.19
N ASP A 144 -13.15 -27.71 -28.65
CA ASP A 144 -12.00 -27.22 -29.39
C ASP A 144 -10.69 -27.80 -28.81
N LEU A 145 -9.59 -27.67 -29.53
CA LEU A 145 -8.23 -27.94 -29.04
C LEU A 145 -7.62 -26.71 -28.35
N ASP A 146 -8.10 -25.50 -28.67
CA ASP A 146 -7.59 -24.24 -28.14
C ASP A 146 -8.30 -23.83 -26.83
N ASP A 147 -7.60 -23.98 -25.70
CA ASP A 147 -8.11 -23.60 -24.38
C ASP A 147 -8.36 -22.08 -24.22
N HIS A 148 -7.61 -21.24 -24.93
CA HIS A 148 -7.80 -19.79 -24.89
C HIS A 148 -9.09 -19.40 -25.63
N ALA A 149 -9.33 -19.97 -26.80
CA ALA A 149 -10.58 -19.78 -27.53
C ALA A 149 -11.79 -20.28 -26.71
N LEU A 150 -11.66 -21.43 -26.04
CA LEU A 150 -12.68 -21.95 -25.13
C LEU A 150 -12.94 -21.03 -23.92
N ALA A 151 -11.91 -20.35 -23.40
CA ALA A 151 -12.09 -19.38 -22.32
C ALA A 151 -12.93 -18.17 -22.77
N ILE A 152 -12.66 -17.64 -23.96
CA ILE A 152 -13.48 -16.57 -24.58
C ILE A 152 -14.93 -17.05 -24.76
N ALA A 153 -15.11 -18.27 -25.29
CA ALA A 153 -16.42 -18.87 -25.51
C ALA A 153 -17.24 -19.04 -24.22
N ARG A 154 -16.59 -19.42 -23.12
CA ARG A 154 -17.21 -19.51 -21.79
C ARG A 154 -17.60 -18.15 -21.23
N HIS A 155 -16.76 -17.13 -21.44
CA HIS A 155 -17.04 -15.77 -20.99
C HIS A 155 -18.23 -15.16 -21.76
N ALA A 156 -18.37 -15.51 -23.05
CA ALA A 156 -19.51 -15.18 -23.89
C ALA A 156 -19.78 -13.66 -24.01
N SER A 157 -18.71 -12.87 -23.98
CA SER A 157 -18.72 -11.41 -24.12
C SER A 157 -18.02 -11.05 -25.42
N TYR A 158 -18.73 -10.39 -26.31
CA TYR A 158 -18.28 -10.11 -27.68
C TYR A 158 -18.29 -8.60 -27.94
N GLY A 159 -17.41 -8.11 -28.80
CA GLY A 159 -17.43 -6.72 -29.26
C GLY A 159 -18.42 -6.51 -30.40
N GLU A 160 -18.49 -5.27 -30.90
CA GLU A 160 -19.40 -4.89 -31.98
C GLU A 160 -19.09 -5.58 -33.31
N ARG A 161 -17.81 -5.83 -33.60
CA ARG A 161 -17.38 -6.50 -34.83
C ARG A 161 -17.76 -7.97 -34.85
N GLU A 162 -17.62 -8.66 -33.72
CA GLU A 162 -17.92 -10.09 -33.62
C GLU A 162 -19.41 -10.38 -33.77
N VAL A 163 -20.29 -9.49 -33.29
CA VAL A 163 -21.76 -9.64 -33.39
C VAL A 163 -22.37 -9.08 -34.68
N GLU A 164 -21.59 -8.53 -35.61
CA GLU A 164 -22.07 -7.95 -36.87
C GLU A 164 -22.90 -8.95 -37.70
N GLY A 165 -22.58 -10.25 -37.60
CA GLY A 165 -23.31 -11.34 -38.25
C GLY A 165 -24.66 -11.70 -37.61
N VAL A 166 -25.00 -11.16 -36.44
CA VAL A 166 -26.26 -11.44 -35.73
C VAL A 166 -27.37 -10.51 -36.25
N PRO A 167 -28.51 -11.04 -36.73
CA PRO A 167 -29.66 -10.21 -37.09
C PRO A 167 -30.09 -9.30 -35.94
N PRO A 168 -30.38 -8.00 -36.16
CA PRO A 168 -30.65 -7.04 -35.08
C PRO A 168 -31.77 -7.44 -34.11
N ALA A 169 -32.80 -8.12 -34.61
CA ALA A 169 -33.90 -8.63 -33.79
C ALA A 169 -33.45 -9.74 -32.81
N LEU A 170 -32.52 -10.59 -33.23
CA LEU A 170 -31.96 -11.65 -32.39
C LEU A 170 -30.92 -11.07 -31.42
N LEU A 171 -30.14 -10.09 -31.87
CA LEU A 171 -29.16 -9.39 -31.04
C LEU A 171 -29.86 -8.72 -29.84
N ALA A 172 -30.94 -7.98 -30.09
CA ALA A 172 -31.73 -7.33 -29.02
C ALA A 172 -32.42 -8.33 -28.07
N LYS A 173 -32.68 -9.56 -28.52
CA LYS A 173 -33.41 -10.57 -27.75
C LYS A 173 -32.50 -11.47 -26.92
N TYR A 174 -31.30 -11.78 -27.41
CA TYR A 174 -30.43 -12.82 -26.83
C TYR A 174 -29.10 -12.31 -26.28
N PHE A 175 -28.86 -10.99 -26.35
CA PHE A 175 -27.66 -10.37 -25.81
C PHE A 175 -28.01 -9.18 -24.90
N GLU A 176 -27.22 -9.02 -23.85
CA GLU A 176 -27.21 -7.83 -22.99
C GLU A 176 -26.05 -6.93 -23.43
N ASN A 177 -26.36 -5.68 -23.79
CA ASN A 177 -25.32 -4.70 -24.13
C ASN A 177 -24.88 -3.96 -22.87
N THR A 178 -23.62 -4.15 -22.49
CA THR A 178 -22.97 -3.47 -21.36
C THR A 178 -21.70 -2.77 -21.84
N ASN A 179 -21.66 -1.43 -21.78
CA ASN A 179 -20.49 -0.62 -22.11
C ASN A 179 -19.82 -0.93 -23.47
N GLY A 180 -20.61 -1.25 -24.50
CA GLY A 180 -20.09 -1.57 -25.84
C GLY A 180 -19.65 -3.02 -26.03
N SER A 181 -19.88 -3.90 -25.04
CA SER A 181 -19.77 -5.35 -25.18
C SER A 181 -21.14 -6.02 -25.11
N TYR A 182 -21.34 -7.01 -25.98
CA TYR A 182 -22.56 -7.81 -26.09
C TYR A 182 -22.35 -9.15 -25.40
N VAL A 183 -23.05 -9.36 -24.28
CA VAL A 183 -22.96 -10.58 -23.48
C VAL A 183 -24.13 -11.49 -23.80
N VAL A 184 -23.88 -12.76 -24.14
CA VAL A 184 -24.94 -13.74 -24.41
C VAL A 184 -25.75 -14.02 -23.13
N LEU A 185 -27.08 -14.05 -23.25
CA LEU A 185 -27.98 -14.31 -22.12
C LEU A 185 -27.60 -15.57 -21.33
N ARG A 186 -27.62 -15.44 -20.00
CA ARG A 186 -27.23 -16.51 -19.06
C ARG A 186 -27.96 -17.83 -19.31
N GLU A 187 -29.24 -17.78 -19.69
CA GLU A 187 -30.05 -18.98 -19.93
C GLU A 187 -29.59 -19.78 -21.16
N LEU A 188 -29.10 -19.11 -22.20
CA LEU A 188 -28.48 -19.79 -23.34
C LEU A 188 -27.17 -20.46 -22.93
N ARG A 189 -26.32 -19.75 -22.17
CA ARG A 189 -25.02 -20.26 -21.72
C ARG A 189 -25.11 -21.55 -20.91
N LYS A 190 -26.13 -21.68 -20.04
CA LYS A 190 -26.35 -22.91 -19.23
C LYS A 190 -26.57 -24.17 -20.07
N SER A 191 -26.95 -24.03 -21.33
CA SER A 191 -27.24 -25.15 -22.22
C SER A 191 -26.06 -25.50 -23.13
N VAL A 192 -24.97 -24.72 -23.08
CA VAL A 192 -23.74 -24.94 -23.85
C VAL A 192 -22.63 -25.42 -22.91
N ILE A 193 -22.07 -26.59 -23.21
CA ILE A 193 -20.99 -27.23 -22.44
C ILE A 193 -19.71 -27.16 -23.25
N PHE A 194 -18.75 -26.37 -22.78
CA PHE A 194 -17.44 -26.18 -23.41
C PHE A 194 -16.39 -27.13 -22.84
N GLY A 195 -15.77 -27.95 -23.68
CA GLY A 195 -14.71 -28.89 -23.28
C GLY A 195 -13.60 -29.00 -24.31
N ARG A 196 -12.38 -29.24 -23.84
CA ARG A 196 -11.26 -29.57 -24.73
C ARG A 196 -11.47 -30.98 -25.30
N HIS A 197 -11.36 -31.16 -26.61
CA HIS A 197 -11.53 -32.46 -27.27
C HIS A 197 -10.72 -32.53 -28.56
N ASN A 198 -9.99 -33.62 -28.74
CA ASN A 198 -9.32 -33.96 -29.97
C ASN A 198 -10.15 -34.97 -30.78
N VAL A 199 -10.78 -34.50 -31.87
CA VAL A 199 -11.65 -35.33 -32.72
C VAL A 199 -10.96 -36.56 -33.34
N VAL A 200 -9.64 -36.55 -33.45
CA VAL A 200 -8.86 -37.65 -34.05
C VAL A 200 -8.67 -38.79 -33.05
N PHE A 201 -8.30 -38.46 -31.81
CA PHE A 201 -7.86 -39.45 -30.80
C PHE A 201 -8.93 -39.73 -29.75
N ASP A 202 -9.62 -38.70 -29.26
CA ASP A 202 -10.52 -38.79 -28.12
C ASP A 202 -11.84 -39.47 -28.52
N ALA A 203 -12.41 -40.24 -27.59
CA ALA A 203 -13.68 -40.92 -27.83
C ALA A 203 -14.76 -39.90 -28.24
N PRO A 204 -15.51 -40.15 -29.33
CA PRO A 204 -16.54 -39.22 -29.78
C PRO A 204 -17.75 -39.20 -28.83
N ILE A 205 -18.37 -38.03 -28.67
CA ILE A 205 -19.63 -37.91 -27.95
C ILE A 205 -20.71 -38.63 -28.74
N SER A 206 -21.42 -39.58 -28.12
CA SER A 206 -22.42 -40.42 -28.80
C SER A 206 -23.83 -39.88 -28.66
N ARG A 207 -24.73 -40.34 -29.55
CA ARG A 207 -26.16 -39.98 -29.60
C ARG A 207 -26.40 -38.49 -29.84
N ILE A 208 -25.75 -37.94 -30.85
CA ILE A 208 -25.90 -36.55 -31.29
C ILE A 208 -26.98 -36.45 -32.39
N ASP A 209 -27.86 -35.46 -32.28
CA ASP A 209 -28.94 -35.18 -33.24
C ASP A 209 -28.50 -34.24 -34.35
N LEU A 210 -27.70 -33.23 -34.01
CA LEU A 210 -27.07 -32.31 -34.94
C LEU A 210 -25.58 -32.17 -34.59
N LEU A 211 -24.72 -32.57 -35.51
CA LEU A 211 -23.27 -32.43 -35.39
C LEU A 211 -22.80 -31.39 -36.40
N SER A 212 -22.05 -30.40 -35.92
CA SER A 212 -21.34 -29.44 -36.76
C SER A 212 -19.85 -29.65 -36.65
N CYS A 213 -19.17 -29.72 -37.79
CA CYS A 213 -17.71 -29.82 -37.88
C CYS A 213 -17.26 -28.95 -39.05
N ARG A 214 -17.38 -27.63 -38.87
CA ARG A 214 -17.23 -26.67 -39.97
C ARG A 214 -15.85 -26.08 -40.01
N ASN A 215 -15.32 -25.99 -41.23
CA ASN A 215 -14.04 -25.35 -41.51
C ASN A 215 -12.84 -25.97 -40.77
N LEU A 216 -12.97 -27.17 -40.22
CA LEU A 216 -11.92 -27.89 -39.52
C LEU A 216 -11.23 -28.91 -40.45
N LEU A 217 -12.01 -29.67 -41.22
CA LEU A 217 -11.49 -30.79 -42.02
C LEU A 217 -10.52 -30.31 -43.11
N ILE A 218 -10.65 -29.07 -43.56
CA ILE A 218 -9.78 -28.47 -44.59
C ILE A 218 -8.30 -28.44 -44.19
N TYR A 219 -7.99 -28.41 -42.90
CA TYR A 219 -6.63 -28.38 -42.37
C TYR A 219 -6.00 -29.76 -42.22
N LEU A 220 -6.83 -30.80 -42.15
CA LEU A 220 -6.39 -32.17 -41.96
C LEU A 220 -5.93 -32.80 -43.28
N GLU A 221 -4.95 -33.69 -43.20
CA GLU A 221 -4.56 -34.57 -44.30
C GLU A 221 -5.66 -35.58 -44.63
N THR A 222 -5.67 -36.09 -45.87
CA THR A 222 -6.71 -37.02 -46.35
C THR A 222 -6.82 -38.27 -45.47
N ASP A 223 -5.71 -38.82 -45.00
CA ASP A 223 -5.70 -40.01 -44.14
C ASP A 223 -6.33 -39.70 -42.77
N THR A 224 -6.02 -38.55 -42.17
CA THR A 224 -6.66 -38.07 -40.94
C THR A 224 -8.16 -37.82 -41.13
N GLN A 225 -8.57 -37.25 -42.26
CA GLN A 225 -10.00 -37.08 -42.60
C GLN A 225 -10.71 -38.44 -42.66
N ASN A 226 -10.08 -39.46 -43.26
CA ASN A 226 -10.64 -40.82 -43.33
C ASN A 226 -10.81 -41.49 -41.96
N VAL A 227 -10.04 -41.07 -40.95
CA VAL A 227 -10.20 -41.51 -39.54
C VAL A 227 -11.32 -40.74 -38.84
N VAL A 228 -11.41 -39.42 -39.05
CA VAL A 228 -12.40 -38.57 -38.38
C VAL A 228 -13.83 -38.85 -38.85
N LEU A 229 -14.03 -39.11 -40.15
CA LEU A 229 -15.38 -39.28 -40.72
C LEU A 229 -16.18 -40.45 -40.11
N PRO A 230 -15.63 -41.67 -39.96
CA PRO A 230 -16.31 -42.75 -39.25
C PRO A 230 -16.64 -42.41 -37.79
N ARG A 231 -15.79 -41.62 -37.10
CA ARG A 231 -16.02 -41.22 -35.71
C ARG A 231 -17.19 -40.23 -35.60
N LEU A 232 -17.26 -39.24 -36.50
CA LEU A 232 -18.40 -38.32 -36.59
C LEU A 232 -19.70 -39.07 -36.97
N HIS A 233 -19.61 -40.07 -37.83
CA HIS A 233 -20.75 -40.91 -38.21
C HIS A 233 -21.25 -41.75 -37.03
N TYR A 234 -20.34 -42.30 -36.21
CA TYR A 234 -20.67 -43.02 -34.98
C TYR A 234 -21.28 -42.12 -33.90
N ALA A 235 -20.82 -40.87 -33.80
CA ALA A 235 -21.35 -39.88 -32.85
C ALA A 235 -22.84 -39.61 -33.05
N LEU A 236 -23.29 -39.62 -34.30
CA LEU A 236 -24.66 -39.30 -34.70
C LEU A 236 -25.66 -40.41 -34.39
N GLN A 237 -26.86 -40.02 -33.97
CA GLN A 237 -28.07 -40.85 -34.00
C GLN A 237 -28.37 -41.33 -35.43
N ASP A 238 -29.13 -42.43 -35.57
CA ASP A 238 -29.44 -43.01 -36.89
C ASP A 238 -30.12 -42.04 -37.86
N ASP A 239 -30.95 -41.13 -37.35
CA ASP A 239 -31.56 -40.03 -38.10
C ASP A 239 -30.92 -38.66 -37.79
N GLY A 240 -29.65 -38.65 -37.39
CA GLY A 240 -28.89 -37.44 -37.07
C GLY A 240 -28.39 -36.71 -38.31
N TYR A 241 -28.10 -35.42 -38.14
CA TYR A 241 -27.62 -34.53 -39.20
C TYR A 241 -26.18 -34.08 -38.98
N LEU A 242 -25.41 -34.04 -40.06
CA LEU A 242 -24.06 -33.52 -40.10
C LEU A 242 -24.02 -32.20 -40.90
N PHE A 243 -23.46 -31.16 -40.29
CA PHE A 243 -23.28 -29.84 -40.88
C PHE A 243 -21.79 -29.51 -41.04
N LEU A 244 -21.39 -29.21 -42.28
CA LEU A 244 -19.99 -29.01 -42.66
C LEU A 244 -19.76 -27.66 -43.34
N GLY A 245 -18.50 -27.26 -43.42
CA GLY A 245 -18.05 -26.04 -44.08
C GLY A 245 -18.08 -26.18 -45.61
N LYS A 246 -18.34 -25.07 -46.31
CA LYS A 246 -18.48 -25.05 -47.79
C LYS A 246 -17.31 -25.69 -48.55
N ALA A 247 -16.09 -25.56 -48.02
CA ALA A 247 -14.85 -26.05 -48.62
C ALA A 247 -14.56 -27.54 -48.37
N GLU A 248 -15.40 -28.26 -47.62
CA GLU A 248 -15.15 -29.64 -47.17
C GLU A 248 -15.75 -30.67 -48.15
N THR A 249 -15.14 -30.77 -49.32
CA THR A 249 -15.67 -31.47 -50.50
C THR A 249 -15.52 -33.00 -50.48
N GLN A 250 -14.66 -33.58 -49.63
CA GLN A 250 -14.32 -35.01 -49.69
C GLN A 250 -15.44 -35.95 -49.21
N LEU A 251 -16.38 -35.48 -48.37
CA LEU A 251 -17.48 -36.33 -47.88
C LEU A 251 -18.45 -36.81 -48.96
N ALA A 252 -18.55 -36.10 -50.08
CA ALA A 252 -19.45 -36.48 -51.17
C ALA A 252 -19.13 -37.85 -51.79
N ARG A 253 -17.96 -38.43 -51.48
CA ARG A 253 -17.54 -39.77 -51.92
C ARG A 253 -17.78 -40.88 -50.90
N SER A 254 -18.10 -40.52 -49.64
CA SER A 254 -18.35 -41.48 -48.58
C SER A 254 -19.76 -42.05 -48.67
N LYS A 255 -19.91 -43.35 -48.43
CA LYS A 255 -21.23 -44.01 -48.34
C LYS A 255 -21.89 -43.85 -46.96
N LEU A 256 -21.25 -43.13 -46.04
CA LEU A 256 -21.70 -42.95 -44.65
C LEU A 256 -22.81 -41.91 -44.52
N PHE A 257 -22.88 -40.94 -45.44
CA PHE A 257 -23.78 -39.79 -45.34
C PHE A 257 -24.54 -39.56 -46.64
N ARG A 258 -25.81 -39.17 -46.53
CA ARG A 258 -26.66 -38.78 -47.65
C ARG A 258 -26.80 -37.26 -47.66
N PRO A 259 -26.52 -36.57 -48.79
CA PRO A 259 -26.69 -35.12 -48.83
C PRO A 259 -28.16 -34.73 -48.71
N LEU A 260 -28.48 -33.90 -47.72
CA LEU A 260 -29.76 -33.18 -47.64
C LEU A 260 -29.66 -31.93 -48.53
N ASN A 261 -28.61 -31.13 -48.32
CA ASN A 261 -28.30 -29.98 -49.14
C ASN A 261 -26.81 -29.97 -49.52
N SER A 262 -26.51 -30.36 -50.76
CA SER A 262 -25.14 -30.44 -51.26
C SER A 262 -24.44 -29.08 -51.38
N ARG A 263 -25.19 -28.00 -51.64
CA ARG A 263 -24.63 -26.63 -51.81
C ARG A 263 -24.12 -26.08 -50.48
N HIS A 264 -24.86 -26.33 -49.40
CA HIS A 264 -24.55 -25.86 -48.05
C HIS A 264 -23.94 -26.93 -47.13
N ARG A 265 -23.63 -28.11 -47.68
CA ARG A 265 -22.91 -29.20 -47.01
C ARG A 265 -23.62 -29.70 -45.73
N ILE A 266 -24.93 -29.91 -45.85
CA ILE A 266 -25.76 -30.53 -44.81
C ILE A 266 -26.12 -31.95 -45.25
N PHE A 267 -25.91 -32.92 -44.37
CA PHE A 267 -26.06 -34.35 -44.67
C PHE A 267 -26.86 -35.06 -43.58
N SER A 268 -27.61 -36.11 -43.93
CA SER A 268 -28.20 -37.05 -42.98
C SER A 268 -27.32 -38.28 -42.85
N LYS A 269 -27.28 -38.90 -41.67
CA LYS A 269 -26.61 -40.19 -41.47
C LYS A 269 -27.28 -41.26 -42.34
N VAL A 270 -26.48 -42.18 -42.90
CA VAL A 270 -26.97 -43.43 -43.48
C VAL A 270 -26.79 -44.52 -42.43
N PRO A 271 -27.86 -45.13 -41.90
CA PRO A 271 -27.76 -46.22 -40.94
C PRO A 271 -26.96 -47.39 -41.54
N GLN A 272 -25.97 -47.89 -40.81
CA GLN A 272 -25.27 -49.13 -41.17
C GLN A 272 -25.46 -50.14 -40.04
N GLU A 273 -25.81 -51.38 -40.40
CA GLU A 273 -25.75 -52.51 -39.46
C GLU A 273 -24.27 -52.87 -39.23
N TRP A 274 -23.64 -52.21 -38.27
CA TRP A 274 -22.31 -52.63 -37.84
C TRP A 274 -22.41 -53.85 -36.94
N ARG A 275 -22.14 -55.04 -37.48
CA ARG A 275 -21.74 -56.16 -36.65
C ARG A 275 -20.26 -56.01 -36.33
N ARG A 276 -19.95 -55.98 -35.03
CA ARG A 276 -18.58 -56.07 -34.54
C ARG A 276 -17.97 -57.39 -35.02
N SER A 277 -16.99 -57.31 -35.92
CA SER A 277 -15.98 -58.36 -36.00
C SER A 277 -15.08 -58.22 -34.76
N ALA A 278 -14.65 -59.36 -34.19
CA ALA A 278 -13.84 -59.42 -32.96
C ALA A 278 -12.47 -58.71 -33.03
N GLY A 279 -12.14 -58.04 -34.15
CA GLY A 279 -10.91 -57.26 -34.34
C GLY A 279 -11.12 -55.81 -34.82
N GLY A 280 -12.32 -55.22 -34.69
CA GLY A 280 -12.49 -53.77 -34.87
C GLY A 280 -12.38 -53.21 -36.30
N SER A 281 -12.35 -54.04 -37.34
CA SER A 281 -12.35 -53.58 -38.75
C SER A 281 -13.67 -53.91 -39.48
N LEU A 282 -14.12 -52.97 -40.32
CA LEU A 282 -15.44 -52.91 -40.97
C LEU A 282 -15.35 -53.19 -42.48
N LEU A 283 -15.82 -54.35 -42.95
CA LEU A 283 -16.09 -54.61 -44.38
C LEU A 283 -17.33 -55.51 -44.57
N ALA A 284 -18.05 -55.31 -45.68
CA ALA A 284 -19.32 -55.98 -46.03
C ALA A 284 -19.19 -56.85 -47.29
N SER A 285 -19.86 -58.02 -47.36
CA SER A 285 -20.09 -58.75 -48.63
C SER A 285 -21.32 -59.69 -48.64
N ALA A 286 -21.76 -60.08 -49.85
CA ALA A 286 -23.03 -60.76 -50.20
C ALA A 286 -22.89 -62.27 -50.56
N ASP A 287 -24.04 -62.98 -50.62
CA ASP A 287 -24.30 -64.44 -50.44
C ASP A 287 -23.80 -65.42 -51.57
N PRO A 288 -23.27 -66.65 -51.29
CA PRO A 288 -22.54 -67.52 -52.25
C PRO A 288 -23.34 -68.64 -52.95
N ARG A 289 -24.67 -68.63 -53.00
CA ARG A 289 -25.49 -69.85 -53.27
C ARG A 289 -25.62 -70.33 -54.74
N ASP A 290 -25.04 -69.63 -55.73
CA ASP A 290 -25.28 -69.91 -57.17
C ASP A 290 -24.16 -70.68 -57.93
N ALA A 291 -23.12 -71.22 -57.26
CA ALA A 291 -22.01 -71.90 -57.94
C ALA A 291 -22.21 -73.43 -58.06
N GLY A 292 -22.03 -74.02 -59.26
CA GLY A 292 -22.13 -75.48 -59.51
C GLY A 292 -20.92 -76.31 -59.01
N PRO A 293 -20.95 -77.66 -59.01
CA PRO A 293 -19.98 -78.52 -58.29
C PRO A 293 -18.51 -78.35 -58.71
N ALA A 294 -18.24 -78.17 -60.01
CA ALA A 294 -16.88 -77.93 -60.50
C ALA A 294 -16.37 -76.52 -60.18
N GLN A 295 -17.28 -75.55 -60.11
CA GLN A 295 -16.98 -74.18 -59.70
C GLN A 295 -16.76 -74.12 -58.18
N GLN A 296 -17.52 -74.91 -57.41
CA GLN A 296 -17.34 -75.11 -55.97
C GLN A 296 -16.01 -75.79 -55.67
N LEU A 297 -15.59 -76.83 -56.39
CA LEU A 297 -14.27 -77.45 -56.18
C LEU A 297 -13.13 -76.48 -56.50
N LYS A 298 -13.19 -75.76 -57.64
CA LYS A 298 -12.18 -74.72 -57.96
C LYS A 298 -12.19 -73.58 -56.95
N MET A 299 -13.37 -73.21 -56.44
CA MET A 299 -13.51 -72.20 -55.40
C MET A 299 -12.92 -72.69 -54.08
N LEU A 300 -13.16 -73.93 -53.67
CA LEU A 300 -12.58 -74.54 -52.46
C LEU A 300 -11.07 -74.68 -52.58
N GLU A 301 -10.55 -75.11 -53.73
CA GLU A 301 -9.11 -75.17 -54.02
C GLU A 301 -8.50 -73.76 -53.97
N SER A 302 -9.14 -72.78 -54.62
CA SER A 302 -8.71 -71.38 -54.57
C SER A 302 -8.79 -70.79 -53.16
N ILE A 303 -9.80 -71.15 -52.37
CA ILE A 303 -9.92 -70.72 -50.98
C ILE A 303 -8.75 -71.30 -50.18
N ILE A 304 -8.56 -72.62 -50.20
CA ILE A 304 -7.55 -73.34 -49.42
C ILE A 304 -6.12 -72.88 -49.77
N ASP A 305 -5.84 -72.60 -51.06
CA ASP A 305 -4.53 -72.10 -51.50
C ASP A 305 -4.29 -70.63 -51.16
N ASN A 306 -5.34 -69.84 -50.90
CA ASN A 306 -5.23 -68.44 -50.50
C ASN A 306 -5.47 -68.21 -48.99
N VAL A 307 -5.76 -69.26 -48.21
CA VAL A 307 -5.81 -69.14 -46.74
C VAL A 307 -4.39 -68.94 -46.21
N PRO A 308 -4.17 -67.99 -45.27
CA PRO A 308 -2.85 -67.70 -44.70
C PRO A 308 -2.33 -68.77 -43.73
N THR A 309 -3.00 -69.92 -43.60
CA THR A 309 -2.56 -71.05 -42.78
C THR A 309 -2.07 -72.19 -43.66
N ALA A 310 -1.04 -72.88 -43.20
CA ALA A 310 -0.45 -74.01 -43.90
C ALA A 310 -1.22 -75.29 -43.55
N HIS A 311 -1.73 -76.00 -44.56
CA HIS A 311 -2.47 -77.24 -44.39
C HIS A 311 -1.75 -78.41 -45.07
N LEU A 312 -1.57 -79.50 -44.34
CA LEU A 312 -1.10 -80.80 -44.84
C LEU A 312 -2.14 -81.87 -44.51
N VAL A 313 -2.34 -82.85 -45.39
CA VAL A 313 -3.19 -84.01 -45.10
C VAL A 313 -2.38 -85.29 -45.26
N VAL A 314 -2.44 -86.14 -44.23
CA VAL A 314 -1.75 -87.44 -44.19
C VAL A 314 -2.78 -88.56 -44.14
N ASP A 315 -2.73 -89.50 -45.07
CA ASP A 315 -3.62 -90.67 -45.10
C ASP A 315 -3.30 -91.69 -44.00
N LEU A 316 -4.14 -92.71 -43.85
CA LEU A 316 -3.94 -93.77 -42.85
C LEU A 316 -2.62 -94.55 -43.01
N ALA A 317 -2.10 -94.66 -44.24
CA ALA A 317 -0.82 -95.32 -44.52
C ALA A 317 0.39 -94.45 -44.10
N GLY A 318 0.15 -93.20 -43.67
CA GLY A 318 1.20 -92.27 -43.27
C GLY A 318 1.80 -91.51 -44.46
N THR A 319 1.10 -91.49 -45.60
CA THR A 319 1.51 -90.80 -46.83
C THR A 319 0.93 -89.39 -46.87
N LEU A 320 1.74 -88.41 -47.27
CA LEU A 320 1.25 -87.06 -47.51
C LEU A 320 0.41 -87.02 -48.80
N ILE A 321 -0.89 -86.71 -48.71
CA ILE A 321 -1.81 -86.71 -49.85
C ILE A 321 -2.23 -85.31 -50.31
N PHE A 322 -2.02 -84.29 -49.48
CA PHE A 322 -2.35 -82.90 -49.82
C PHE A 322 -1.44 -81.92 -49.09
N ALA A 323 -1.06 -80.84 -49.79
CA ALA A 323 -0.39 -79.68 -49.23
C ALA A 323 -0.84 -78.42 -49.99
N ASN A 324 -1.41 -77.44 -49.28
CA ASN A 324 -1.83 -76.16 -49.86
C ASN A 324 -0.63 -75.26 -50.17
N MET A 325 -0.83 -74.23 -51.00
CA MET A 325 0.23 -73.29 -51.42
C MET A 325 1.00 -72.69 -50.22
N THR A 326 0.30 -72.33 -49.14
CA THR A 326 0.92 -71.78 -47.93
C THR A 326 1.82 -72.80 -47.24
N ALA A 327 1.40 -74.06 -47.09
CA ALA A 327 2.24 -75.12 -46.52
C ALA A 327 3.50 -75.37 -47.36
N ARG A 328 3.40 -75.31 -48.68
CA ARG A 328 4.56 -75.49 -49.57
C ARG A 328 5.61 -74.39 -49.38
N ARG A 329 5.17 -73.14 -49.20
CA ARG A 329 6.06 -71.99 -48.99
C ARG A 329 6.61 -71.90 -47.55
N MET A 330 5.75 -72.20 -46.57
CA MET A 330 6.03 -72.02 -45.16
C MET A 330 6.82 -73.20 -44.56
N LEU A 331 6.48 -74.42 -44.96
CA LEU A 331 7.03 -75.67 -44.40
C LEU A 331 8.00 -76.39 -45.37
N GLU A 332 8.29 -75.78 -46.52
CA GLU A 332 9.20 -76.30 -47.56
C GLU A 332 8.80 -77.68 -48.12
N VAL A 333 7.50 -78.00 -48.12
CA VAL A 333 6.97 -79.25 -48.70
C VAL A 333 6.68 -79.04 -50.18
N GLY A 334 7.39 -79.72 -51.09
CA GLY A 334 7.23 -79.55 -52.54
C GLY A 334 6.09 -80.38 -53.13
N GLU A 335 5.73 -80.14 -54.40
CA GLU A 335 4.80 -81.04 -55.13
C GLU A 335 5.34 -82.46 -55.27
N ALA A 336 6.66 -82.61 -55.37
CA ALA A 336 7.33 -83.91 -55.42
C ALA A 336 7.25 -84.69 -54.09
N ASP A 337 6.84 -84.04 -53.00
CA ASP A 337 6.67 -84.68 -51.70
C ASP A 337 5.27 -85.25 -51.48
N ILE A 338 4.29 -84.87 -52.31
CA ILE A 338 2.97 -85.48 -52.31
C ILE A 338 3.08 -86.93 -52.82
N GLY A 339 2.56 -87.87 -52.04
CA GLY A 339 2.71 -89.31 -52.28
C GLY A 339 3.91 -89.95 -51.57
N ARG A 340 4.74 -89.18 -50.86
CA ARG A 340 5.84 -89.71 -50.03
C ARG A 340 5.37 -89.99 -48.59
N PRO A 341 6.00 -90.95 -47.88
CA PRO A 341 5.76 -91.13 -46.45
C PRO A 341 6.05 -89.84 -45.68
N PHE A 342 5.08 -89.37 -44.88
CA PHE A 342 5.19 -88.12 -44.10
C PHE A 342 6.40 -88.14 -43.16
N GLN A 343 6.76 -89.31 -42.64
CA GLN A 343 7.94 -89.51 -41.78
C GLN A 343 9.28 -89.17 -42.44
N ASP A 344 9.34 -89.13 -43.78
CA ASP A 344 10.57 -88.81 -44.51
C ASP A 344 10.74 -87.30 -44.72
N LEU A 345 9.73 -86.50 -44.34
CA LEU A 345 9.74 -85.05 -44.51
C LEU A 345 10.37 -84.36 -43.29
N PRO A 346 11.15 -83.27 -43.47
CA PRO A 346 11.78 -82.53 -42.38
C PRO A 346 10.81 -82.04 -41.30
N ILE A 347 9.59 -81.63 -41.70
CA ILE A 347 8.51 -81.17 -40.81
C ILE A 347 8.02 -82.25 -39.84
N SER A 348 8.27 -83.54 -40.12
CA SER A 348 7.86 -84.63 -39.23
C SER A 348 8.75 -84.82 -38.00
N TYR A 349 9.96 -84.26 -38.03
CA TYR A 349 10.94 -84.34 -36.93
C TYR A 349 10.98 -83.08 -36.06
N ARG A 350 10.50 -81.95 -36.62
CA ARG A 350 10.46 -80.65 -35.95
C ARG A 350 9.15 -79.97 -36.35
N PRO A 351 8.23 -79.71 -35.42
CA PRO A 351 8.43 -79.70 -33.97
C PRO A 351 8.36 -81.07 -33.27
N SER A 352 8.87 -81.14 -32.03
CA SER A 352 8.94 -82.37 -31.25
C SER A 352 7.55 -82.97 -31.00
N GLU A 353 7.44 -84.29 -31.03
CA GLU A 353 6.20 -85.06 -30.78
C GLU A 353 5.13 -85.02 -31.88
N LEU A 354 5.31 -84.31 -33.00
CA LEU A 354 4.23 -84.20 -34.02
C LEU A 354 3.68 -85.57 -34.47
N ARG A 355 4.55 -86.56 -34.66
CA ARG A 355 4.17 -87.94 -35.05
C ARG A 355 3.33 -88.65 -33.98
N SER A 356 3.75 -88.62 -32.72
CA SER A 356 2.98 -89.26 -31.63
C SER A 356 1.63 -88.60 -31.43
N ARG A 357 1.52 -87.28 -31.68
CA ARG A 357 0.25 -86.55 -31.64
C ARG A 357 -0.67 -86.91 -32.81
N ILE A 358 -0.13 -87.16 -34.00
CA ILE A 358 -0.89 -87.70 -35.14
C ILE A 358 -1.43 -89.09 -34.82
N ASP A 359 -0.61 -89.97 -34.27
CA ASP A 359 -1.03 -91.33 -33.89
C ASP A 359 -2.11 -91.30 -32.79
N LEU A 360 -1.97 -90.39 -31.81
CA LEU A 360 -2.96 -90.16 -30.77
C LEU A 360 -4.31 -89.71 -31.35
N VAL A 361 -4.30 -88.75 -32.27
CA VAL A 361 -5.52 -88.24 -32.93
C VAL A 361 -6.19 -89.34 -33.75
N ARG A 362 -5.41 -90.22 -34.39
CA ARG A 362 -5.95 -91.37 -35.13
C ARG A 362 -6.57 -92.42 -34.22
N ALA A 363 -5.97 -92.67 -33.05
CA ALA A 363 -6.47 -93.65 -32.10
C ALA A 363 -7.70 -93.15 -31.31
N GLU A 364 -7.71 -91.89 -30.90
CA GLU A 364 -8.75 -91.32 -30.04
C GLU A 364 -9.84 -90.56 -30.81
N LEU A 365 -9.63 -90.26 -32.09
CA LEU A 365 -10.52 -89.46 -32.94
C LEU A 365 -10.85 -88.07 -32.36
N LYS A 366 -9.93 -87.51 -31.58
CA LYS A 366 -10.04 -86.16 -30.98
C LYS A 366 -9.00 -85.22 -31.57
N PRO A 367 -9.35 -83.95 -31.82
CA PRO A 367 -8.38 -82.96 -32.27
C PRO A 367 -7.37 -82.64 -31.16
N VAL A 368 -6.12 -82.36 -31.55
CA VAL A 368 -5.03 -81.97 -30.65
C VAL A 368 -4.45 -80.65 -31.12
N HIS A 369 -4.31 -79.71 -30.19
CA HIS A 369 -3.67 -78.42 -30.40
C HIS A 369 -2.30 -78.39 -29.74
N LEU A 370 -1.29 -77.87 -30.44
CA LEU A 370 0.05 -77.62 -29.93
C LEU A 370 0.35 -76.14 -30.05
N GLU A 371 0.53 -75.47 -28.92
CA GLU A 371 0.87 -74.05 -28.88
C GLU A 371 2.38 -73.81 -29.02
N SER A 372 2.74 -72.70 -29.67
CA SER A 372 4.06 -72.07 -29.61
C SER A 372 5.26 -72.99 -29.86
N GLN A 373 5.14 -73.86 -30.87
CA GLN A 373 6.17 -74.78 -31.29
C GLN A 373 7.25 -74.07 -32.10
N GLU A 374 8.51 -74.25 -31.73
CA GLU A 374 9.62 -73.67 -32.49
C GLU A 374 9.92 -74.48 -33.75
N PHE A 375 9.87 -73.79 -34.90
CA PHE A 375 10.25 -74.35 -36.19
C PHE A 375 11.41 -73.54 -36.77
N LEU A 376 12.57 -74.19 -36.89
CA LEU A 376 13.74 -73.61 -37.54
C LEU A 376 13.78 -74.03 -39.00
N ARG A 377 13.67 -73.05 -39.90
CA ARG A 377 14.01 -73.23 -41.30
C ARG A 377 15.54 -73.14 -41.49
N PRO A 378 16.13 -73.88 -42.44
CA PRO A 378 17.59 -73.89 -42.64
C PRO A 378 18.22 -72.52 -42.97
N SER A 379 17.42 -71.51 -43.35
CA SER A 379 17.90 -70.20 -43.81
C SER A 379 17.19 -68.98 -43.21
N ALA A 380 16.31 -69.16 -42.21
CA ALA A 380 15.49 -68.07 -41.68
C ALA A 380 15.44 -68.03 -40.14
N THR A 381 14.96 -66.90 -39.60
CA THR A 381 14.67 -66.73 -38.17
C THR A 381 13.72 -67.81 -37.66
N PRO A 382 13.89 -68.26 -36.39
CA PRO A 382 13.00 -69.26 -35.80
C PRO A 382 11.56 -68.76 -35.80
N MET A 383 10.65 -69.59 -36.29
CA MET A 383 9.21 -69.31 -36.30
C MET A 383 8.55 -69.96 -35.09
N ARG A 384 7.52 -69.31 -34.54
CA ARG A 384 6.63 -69.88 -33.53
C ARG A 384 5.34 -70.33 -34.20
N LEU A 385 5.13 -71.64 -34.24
CA LEU A 385 3.97 -72.27 -34.88
C LEU A 385 2.96 -72.75 -33.85
N ALA A 386 1.69 -72.43 -34.06
CA ALA A 386 0.59 -73.17 -33.47
C ALA A 386 0.16 -74.26 -34.45
N ILE A 387 -0.08 -75.48 -33.95
CA ILE A 387 -0.39 -76.64 -34.80
C ILE A 387 -1.68 -77.31 -34.34
N ASP A 388 -2.66 -77.39 -35.24
CA ASP A 388 -3.88 -78.16 -35.04
C ASP A 388 -3.81 -79.47 -35.82
N ILE A 389 -4.08 -80.57 -35.13
CA ILE A 389 -4.11 -81.92 -35.69
C ILE A 389 -5.54 -82.44 -35.54
N VAL A 390 -6.21 -82.66 -36.67
CA VAL A 390 -7.64 -82.97 -36.70
C VAL A 390 -7.89 -84.25 -37.52
N PRO A 391 -8.67 -85.22 -37.03
CA PRO A 391 -9.01 -86.40 -37.81
C PRO A 391 -10.07 -86.03 -38.86
N LEU A 392 -9.87 -86.49 -40.10
CA LEU A 392 -10.86 -86.37 -41.16
C LEU A 392 -11.70 -87.65 -41.21
N ILE A 393 -12.98 -87.52 -40.87
CA ILE A 393 -13.92 -88.62 -40.68
C ILE A 393 -14.96 -88.57 -41.81
N GLU A 394 -15.23 -89.72 -42.42
CA GLU A 394 -16.29 -89.91 -43.41
C GLU A 394 -17.69 -89.91 -42.76
N ARG A 395 -18.75 -89.84 -43.57
CA ARG A 395 -20.15 -89.81 -43.07
C ARG A 395 -20.58 -91.10 -42.35
N ASN A 396 -19.89 -92.20 -42.59
CA ASN A 396 -20.05 -93.49 -41.90
C ASN A 396 -19.36 -93.54 -40.52
N GLY A 397 -18.56 -92.52 -40.16
CA GLY A 397 -17.80 -92.46 -38.91
C GLY A 397 -16.38 -93.01 -38.99
N ASP A 398 -15.93 -93.48 -40.16
CA ASP A 398 -14.58 -93.99 -40.35
C ASP A 398 -13.59 -92.84 -40.61
N ILE A 399 -12.42 -92.88 -39.97
CA ILE A 399 -11.33 -91.94 -40.29
C ILE A 399 -10.68 -92.35 -41.60
N TYR A 400 -10.43 -91.40 -42.51
CA TYR A 400 -9.73 -91.67 -43.78
C TYR A 400 -8.41 -90.89 -43.92
N ALA A 401 -8.24 -89.80 -43.17
CA ALA A 401 -7.00 -89.03 -43.16
C ALA A 401 -6.87 -88.16 -41.89
N THR A 402 -5.73 -87.49 -41.73
CA THR A 402 -5.46 -86.52 -40.67
C THR A 402 -5.07 -85.19 -41.31
N LEU A 403 -5.76 -84.11 -40.94
CA LEU A 403 -5.43 -82.74 -41.33
C LEU A 403 -4.48 -82.12 -40.29
N LEU A 404 -3.38 -81.55 -40.76
CA LEU A 404 -2.43 -80.77 -39.98
C LEU A 404 -2.52 -79.32 -40.43
N THR A 405 -2.82 -78.42 -39.51
CA THR A 405 -2.87 -76.98 -39.77
C THR A 405 -1.76 -76.29 -38.98
N PHE A 406 -0.97 -75.45 -39.63
CA PHE A 406 0.14 -74.72 -39.04
C PHE A 406 -0.12 -73.21 -39.20
N ILE A 407 0.00 -72.48 -38.09
CA ILE A 407 -0.27 -71.04 -37.99
C ILE A 407 0.99 -70.35 -37.48
N ASP A 408 1.49 -69.35 -38.21
CA ASP A 408 2.64 -68.53 -37.77
C ASP A 408 2.20 -67.48 -36.76
N ASN A 409 2.56 -67.68 -35.50
CA ASN A 409 2.27 -66.76 -34.39
C ASN A 409 3.49 -65.92 -33.98
N THR A 410 4.56 -65.90 -34.78
CA THR A 410 5.82 -65.22 -34.43
C THR A 410 5.62 -63.73 -34.12
N ARG A 411 4.82 -63.02 -34.93
CA ARG A 411 4.56 -61.58 -34.71
C ARG A 411 3.69 -61.33 -33.48
N ILE A 412 2.75 -62.24 -33.18
CA ILE A 412 1.87 -62.13 -32.02
C ILE A 412 2.70 -62.31 -30.74
N ASP A 413 3.56 -63.32 -30.69
CA ASP A 413 4.48 -63.56 -29.56
C ASP A 413 5.44 -62.37 -29.33
N GLN A 414 5.97 -61.78 -30.41
CA GLN A 414 6.81 -60.57 -30.32
C GLN A 414 6.03 -59.36 -29.77
N LEU A 415 4.83 -59.10 -30.27
CA LEU A 415 3.99 -58.00 -29.82
C LEU A 415 3.57 -58.15 -28.36
N GLN A 416 3.32 -59.38 -27.90
CA GLN A 416 3.01 -59.65 -26.48
C GLN A 416 4.20 -59.30 -25.58
N ARG A 417 5.42 -59.69 -25.96
CA ARG A 417 6.63 -59.32 -25.20
C ARG A 417 6.93 -57.83 -25.23
N GLU A 418 6.75 -57.18 -26.39
CA GLU A 418 6.88 -55.72 -26.50
C GLU A 418 5.84 -55.02 -25.59
N LEU A 419 4.60 -55.52 -25.58
CA LEU A 419 3.54 -54.98 -24.72
C LEU A 419 3.89 -55.12 -23.24
N GLU A 420 4.30 -56.31 -22.79
CA GLU A 420 4.72 -56.56 -21.40
C GLU A 420 5.86 -55.60 -20.99
N ALA A 421 6.90 -55.47 -21.83
CA ALA A 421 8.00 -54.55 -21.56
C ALA A 421 7.55 -53.08 -21.51
N THR A 422 6.64 -52.65 -22.38
CA THR A 422 6.10 -51.28 -22.34
C THR A 422 5.22 -51.03 -21.13
N GLN A 423 4.49 -52.04 -20.65
CA GLN A 423 3.67 -51.95 -19.45
C GLN A 423 4.55 -51.77 -18.20
N GLU A 424 5.60 -52.58 -18.06
CA GLU A 424 6.58 -52.43 -16.96
C GLU A 424 7.26 -51.06 -17.00
N SER A 425 7.64 -50.58 -18.19
CA SER A 425 8.21 -49.23 -18.34
C SER A 425 7.22 -48.14 -17.95
N LEU A 426 5.93 -48.29 -18.30
CA LEU A 426 4.90 -47.32 -17.97
C LEU A 426 4.63 -47.28 -16.46
N GLU A 427 4.56 -48.44 -15.80
CA GLU A 427 4.40 -48.52 -14.35
C GLU A 427 5.55 -47.79 -13.64
N THR A 428 6.80 -48.04 -14.08
CA THR A 428 7.98 -47.33 -13.55
C THR A 428 7.87 -45.81 -13.71
N THR A 429 7.48 -45.33 -14.90
CA THR A 429 7.34 -43.89 -15.13
C THR A 429 6.19 -43.27 -14.32
N ILE A 430 5.11 -44.02 -14.08
CA ILE A 430 4.01 -43.57 -13.22
C ILE A 430 4.50 -43.40 -11.78
N GLU A 431 5.28 -44.35 -11.25
CA GLU A 431 5.87 -44.26 -9.92
C GLU A 431 6.83 -43.05 -9.81
N GLU A 432 7.69 -42.83 -10.80
CA GLU A 432 8.56 -41.66 -10.87
C GLU A 432 7.77 -40.34 -10.90
N LEU A 433 6.68 -40.28 -11.69
CA LEU A 433 5.79 -39.11 -11.76
C LEU A 433 5.08 -38.86 -10.43
N GLN A 434 4.61 -39.91 -9.75
CA GLN A 434 3.99 -39.80 -8.44
C GLN A 434 4.98 -39.26 -7.42
N SER A 435 6.20 -39.81 -7.38
CA SER A 435 7.27 -39.31 -6.51
C SER A 435 7.61 -37.85 -6.79
N ALA A 436 7.74 -37.46 -8.05
CA ALA A 436 8.00 -36.07 -8.43
C ALA A 436 6.85 -35.13 -8.07
N ASN A 437 5.60 -35.61 -8.16
CA ASN A 437 4.43 -34.83 -7.78
C ASN A 437 4.31 -34.66 -6.26
N GLU A 438 4.64 -35.69 -5.48
CA GLU A 438 4.76 -35.59 -4.01
C GLU A 438 5.86 -34.60 -3.62
N GLU A 439 7.04 -34.64 -4.27
CA GLU A 439 8.09 -33.64 -4.05
C GLU A 439 7.61 -32.22 -4.42
N LEU A 440 6.88 -32.05 -5.53
CA LEU A 440 6.30 -30.77 -5.90
C LEU A 440 5.27 -30.28 -4.88
N GLU A 441 4.40 -31.14 -4.37
CA GLU A 441 3.45 -30.79 -3.30
C GLU A 441 4.19 -30.33 -2.04
N THR A 442 5.22 -31.06 -1.60
CA THR A 442 6.02 -30.65 -0.44
C THR A 442 6.73 -29.32 -0.65
N THR A 443 7.34 -29.08 -1.83
CA THR A 443 7.98 -27.79 -2.13
C THR A 443 6.97 -26.65 -2.20
N ASN A 444 5.74 -26.93 -2.65
CA ASN A 444 4.68 -25.94 -2.66
C ASN A 444 4.18 -25.62 -1.24
N GLU A 445 4.08 -26.61 -0.36
CA GLU A 445 3.79 -26.41 1.07
C GLU A 445 4.90 -25.59 1.76
N GLU A 446 6.17 -25.88 1.48
CA GLU A 446 7.31 -25.08 1.98
C GLU A 446 7.29 -23.65 1.43
N LEU A 447 7.00 -23.45 0.14
CA LEU A 447 6.83 -22.13 -0.45
C LEU A 447 5.66 -21.37 0.17
N GLN A 448 4.54 -22.03 0.43
CA GLN A 448 3.40 -21.40 1.10
C GLN A 448 3.76 -21.01 2.53
N SER A 449 4.42 -21.90 3.28
CA SER A 449 4.88 -21.61 4.65
C SER A 449 5.87 -20.44 4.68
N THR A 450 6.81 -20.37 3.74
CA THR A 450 7.76 -19.24 3.67
C THR A 450 7.08 -17.95 3.25
N ASN A 451 6.03 -18.02 2.44
CA ASN A 451 5.24 -16.84 2.09
C ASN A 451 4.41 -16.34 3.29
N GLU A 452 3.80 -17.25 4.06
CA GLU A 452 3.13 -16.91 5.33
C GLU A 452 4.13 -16.30 6.33
N GLU A 453 5.34 -16.86 6.45
CA GLU A 453 6.40 -16.28 7.28
C GLU A 453 6.80 -14.89 6.79
N LEU A 454 6.96 -14.68 5.47
CA LEU A 454 7.23 -13.35 4.90
C LEU A 454 6.11 -12.35 5.18
N GLU A 455 4.84 -12.76 5.03
CA GLU A 455 3.70 -11.90 5.39
C GLU A 455 3.75 -11.51 6.87
N THR A 456 4.02 -12.46 7.78
CA THR A 456 4.18 -12.14 9.20
C THR A 456 5.34 -11.18 9.46
N THR A 457 6.50 -11.36 8.81
CA THR A 457 7.61 -10.42 8.95
C THR A 457 7.28 -9.04 8.41
N ASN A 458 6.45 -8.95 7.37
CA ASN A 458 6.00 -7.70 6.80
C ASN A 458 5.01 -6.99 7.73
N GLU A 459 4.10 -7.73 8.38
CA GLU A 459 3.22 -7.21 9.44
C GLU A 459 4.02 -6.73 10.64
N GLU A 460 5.03 -7.48 11.09
CA GLU A 460 5.94 -7.07 12.16
C GLU A 460 6.71 -5.79 11.77
N LEU A 461 7.25 -5.72 10.54
CA LEU A 461 7.91 -4.52 10.05
C LEU A 461 6.96 -3.33 10.00
N GLN A 462 5.73 -3.51 9.54
CA GLN A 462 4.74 -2.45 9.52
C GLN A 462 4.41 -1.98 10.95
N SER A 463 4.23 -2.90 11.89
CA SER A 463 4.04 -2.59 13.31
C SER A 463 5.23 -1.81 13.88
N THR A 464 6.47 -2.22 13.58
CA THR A 464 7.66 -1.47 14.05
C THR A 464 7.76 -0.08 13.43
N ASN A 465 7.28 0.08 12.19
CA ASN A 465 7.26 1.38 11.53
C ASN A 465 6.19 2.29 12.15
N GLU A 466 5.01 1.75 12.47
CA GLU A 466 3.97 2.45 13.22
C GLU A 466 4.48 2.87 14.62
N GLU A 467 5.17 1.98 15.33
CA GLU A 467 5.81 2.30 16.62
C GLU A 467 6.86 3.41 16.49
N LEU A 468 7.71 3.36 15.46
CA LEU A 468 8.70 4.41 15.17
C LEU A 468 8.06 5.75 14.83
N GLU A 469 6.96 5.76 14.07
CA GLU A 469 6.19 6.97 13.79
C GLU A 469 5.61 7.56 15.07
N THR A 470 5.00 6.74 15.93
CA THR A 470 4.52 7.21 17.25
C THR A 470 5.64 7.75 18.13
N MET A 471 6.80 7.09 18.19
CA MET A 471 7.95 7.61 18.92
C MET A 471 8.47 8.93 18.34
N ASN A 472 8.48 9.09 17.02
CA ASN A 472 8.85 10.36 16.39
C ASN A 472 7.86 11.48 16.75
N GLU A 473 6.55 11.19 16.74
CA GLU A 473 5.51 12.14 17.14
C GLU A 473 5.69 12.56 18.61
N GLU A 474 5.94 11.60 19.51
CA GLU A 474 6.23 11.87 20.93
C GLU A 474 7.53 12.68 21.12
N LEU A 475 8.62 12.32 20.43
CA LEU A 475 9.86 13.08 20.46
C LEU A 475 9.68 14.51 19.95
N ARG A 476 8.88 14.70 18.92
CA ARG A 476 8.56 16.03 18.38
C ARG A 476 7.72 16.84 19.37
N SER A 477 6.70 16.22 19.97
CA SER A 477 5.88 16.84 21.00
C SER A 477 6.73 17.26 22.22
N THR A 478 7.61 16.38 22.70
CA THR A 478 8.50 16.71 23.83
C THR A 478 9.50 17.81 23.48
N ALA A 479 9.99 17.84 22.23
CA ALA A 479 10.84 18.94 21.76
C ALA A 479 10.09 20.28 21.75
N GLU A 480 8.84 20.29 21.26
CA GLU A 480 7.99 21.49 21.24
C GLU A 480 7.68 21.98 22.68
N GLU A 481 7.36 21.06 23.60
CA GLU A 481 7.18 21.39 25.02
C GLU A 481 8.46 21.96 25.66
N MET A 482 9.62 21.38 25.35
CA MET A 482 10.90 21.84 25.89
C MET A 482 11.30 23.20 25.33
N GLU A 483 10.98 23.48 24.06
CA GLU A 483 11.17 24.80 23.44
C GLU A 483 10.25 25.85 24.08
N ALA A 484 8.98 25.51 24.30
CA ALA A 484 8.04 26.39 25.00
C ALA A 484 8.50 26.70 26.44
N SER A 485 8.95 25.69 27.18
CA SER A 485 9.49 25.87 28.53
C SER A 485 10.76 26.71 28.54
N ASN A 486 11.65 26.52 27.55
CA ASN A 486 12.84 27.35 27.40
C ASN A 486 12.51 28.82 27.12
N GLU A 487 11.51 29.11 26.27
CA GLU A 487 11.10 30.49 26.01
C GLU A 487 10.46 31.13 27.25
N GLU A 488 9.67 30.37 28.01
CA GLU A 488 9.12 30.84 29.29
C GLU A 488 10.23 31.16 30.30
N LEU A 489 11.23 30.28 30.44
CA LEU A 489 12.41 30.53 31.28
C LEU A 489 13.20 31.76 30.82
N ARG A 490 13.33 31.94 29.49
CA ARG A 490 14.00 33.10 28.90
C ARG A 490 13.26 34.38 29.26
N GLN A 491 11.94 34.38 29.14
CA GLN A 491 11.08 35.51 29.50
C GLN A 491 11.16 35.83 31.00
N GLN A 492 11.12 34.82 31.87
CA GLN A 492 11.32 35.01 33.31
C GLN A 492 12.71 35.59 33.65
N SER A 493 13.75 35.16 32.93
CA SER A 493 15.11 35.69 33.08
C SER A 493 15.21 37.16 32.66
N GLU A 494 14.56 37.53 31.56
CA GLU A 494 14.47 38.92 31.11
C GLU A 494 13.72 39.79 32.12
N ASP A 495 12.58 39.31 32.63
CA ASP A 495 11.78 40.03 33.63
C ASP A 495 12.58 40.20 34.94
N ALA A 496 13.23 39.15 35.42
CA ALA A 496 14.12 39.22 36.58
C ALA A 496 15.24 40.25 36.38
N THR A 497 15.83 40.30 35.18
CA THR A 497 16.84 41.30 34.82
C THR A 497 16.26 42.71 34.82
N ARG A 498 15.06 42.92 34.25
CA ARG A 498 14.36 44.22 34.28
C ARG A 498 14.09 44.67 35.71
N TYR A 499 13.58 43.79 36.58
CA TYR A 499 13.34 44.11 37.99
C TYR A 499 14.63 44.47 38.74
N ARG A 500 15.73 43.74 38.48
CA ARG A 500 17.04 44.03 39.05
C ARG A 500 17.54 45.41 38.61
N THR A 501 17.54 45.71 37.31
CA THR A 501 17.95 47.01 36.79
C THR A 501 17.07 48.15 37.31
N HIS A 502 15.76 47.93 37.43
CA HIS A 502 14.83 48.89 38.02
C HIS A 502 15.18 49.18 39.49
N SER A 503 15.39 48.14 40.30
CA SER A 503 15.78 48.27 41.71
C SER A 503 17.11 49.01 41.89
N GLU A 504 18.12 48.65 41.09
CA GLU A 504 19.42 49.35 41.07
C GLU A 504 19.25 50.83 40.68
N SER A 505 18.37 51.13 39.72
CA SER A 505 18.08 52.51 39.29
C SER A 505 17.42 53.33 40.39
N ILE A 506 16.45 52.75 41.12
CA ILE A 506 15.85 53.39 42.30
C ILE A 506 16.93 53.70 43.33
N LEU A 507 17.74 52.71 43.72
CA LEU A 507 18.81 52.90 44.72
C LEU A 507 19.87 53.93 44.29
N ARG A 508 20.12 54.06 42.97
CA ARG A 508 21.02 55.09 42.41
C ARG A 508 20.43 56.51 42.45
N SER A 509 19.11 56.65 42.46
CA SER A 509 18.43 57.96 42.46
C SER A 509 18.29 58.59 43.85
N ILE A 510 18.42 57.79 44.91
CA ILE A 510 18.30 58.25 46.29
C ILE A 510 19.62 58.91 46.75
N ASN A 511 19.55 60.15 47.20
CA ASN A 511 20.69 60.92 47.70
C ASN A 511 21.00 60.63 49.18
N THR A 512 20.99 59.36 49.58
CA THR A 512 21.17 58.88 50.95
C THR A 512 21.97 57.59 50.89
N GLY A 513 22.86 57.36 51.85
CA GLY A 513 23.59 56.10 51.97
C GLY A 513 22.67 54.99 52.37
N ILE A 514 22.57 53.94 51.55
CA ILE A 514 21.84 52.73 51.88
C ILE A 514 22.84 51.58 51.82
N VAL A 515 23.00 50.91 52.97
CA VAL A 515 23.86 49.74 53.12
C VAL A 515 23.00 48.62 53.66
N VAL A 516 23.00 47.47 52.98
CA VAL A 516 22.29 46.27 53.44
C VAL A 516 23.32 45.27 53.93
N LEU A 517 23.14 44.80 55.15
CA LEU A 517 23.98 43.82 55.82
C LEU A 517 23.19 42.53 56.02
N ASP A 518 23.84 41.37 56.00
CA ASP A 518 23.24 40.11 56.45
C ASP A 518 23.35 39.93 57.98
N THR A 519 22.93 38.76 58.48
CA THR A 519 22.98 38.41 59.90
C THR A 519 24.40 38.34 60.46
N ASP A 520 25.42 38.16 59.60
CA ASP A 520 26.82 38.12 59.98
C ASP A 520 27.50 39.50 59.84
N LEU A 521 26.70 40.57 59.64
CA LEU A 521 27.15 41.95 59.39
C LEU A 521 28.06 42.09 58.16
N THR A 522 27.89 41.20 57.20
CA THR A 522 28.59 41.25 55.91
C THR A 522 27.81 42.12 54.94
N VAL A 523 28.51 42.98 54.19
CA VAL A 523 27.87 43.90 53.25
C VAL A 523 27.29 43.14 52.06
N ARG A 524 25.96 43.27 51.86
CA ARG A 524 25.22 42.73 50.73
C ARG A 524 24.83 43.78 49.70
N SER A 525 24.71 45.03 50.12
CA SER A 525 24.45 46.16 49.21
C SER A 525 25.22 47.39 49.66
N TRP A 526 25.80 48.08 48.68
CA TRP A 526 26.57 49.31 48.86
C TRP A 526 26.17 50.30 47.76
N ASN A 527 25.30 51.26 48.08
CA ASN A 527 24.76 52.15 47.05
C ASN A 527 25.73 53.27 46.64
N ARG A 528 25.43 53.92 45.51
CA ARG A 528 26.30 54.93 44.89
C ARG A 528 26.64 56.12 45.81
N TRP A 529 25.73 56.48 46.71
CA TRP A 529 26.00 57.52 47.71
C TRP A 529 27.14 57.08 48.64
N SER A 530 27.08 55.85 49.17
CA SER A 530 28.12 55.29 50.03
C SER A 530 29.47 55.19 49.33
N GLU A 531 29.50 54.82 48.05
CA GLU A 531 30.73 54.85 47.23
C GLU A 531 31.33 56.26 47.13
N ASN A 532 30.50 57.26 46.82
CA ASN A 532 30.96 58.62 46.58
C ASN A 532 31.43 59.31 47.86
N THR A 533 30.75 59.08 48.99
CA THR A 533 31.03 59.69 50.28
C THR A 533 32.26 59.04 50.93
N TRP A 534 32.29 57.71 51.00
CA TRP A 534 33.34 56.97 51.72
C TRP A 534 34.53 56.58 50.84
N GLY A 535 34.39 56.60 49.52
CA GLY A 535 35.50 56.40 48.58
C GLY A 535 35.86 54.94 48.25
N MET A 536 35.04 53.97 48.67
CA MET A 536 35.20 52.54 48.35
C MET A 536 34.15 52.08 47.35
N ARG A 537 34.53 51.27 46.36
CA ARG A 537 33.60 50.78 45.33
C ARG A 537 32.78 49.58 45.84
N ALA A 538 31.57 49.41 45.32
CA ALA A 538 30.68 48.33 45.75
C ALA A 538 31.29 46.92 45.53
N ASP A 539 32.04 46.70 44.45
CA ASP A 539 32.72 45.43 44.15
C ASP A 539 33.87 45.10 45.13
N GLU A 540 34.46 46.11 45.77
CA GLU A 540 35.51 45.94 46.80
C GLU A 540 34.91 45.67 48.18
N VAL A 541 33.69 46.15 48.44
CA VAL A 541 33.06 46.16 49.77
C VAL A 541 32.05 45.03 49.94
N ILE A 542 31.33 44.64 48.88
CA ILE A 542 30.35 43.54 48.96
C ILE A 542 31.07 42.24 49.36
N GLY A 543 30.51 41.55 50.36
CA GLY A 543 31.09 40.34 50.93
C GLY A 543 32.13 40.56 52.03
N GLN A 544 32.48 41.82 52.34
CA GLN A 544 33.35 42.16 53.46
C GLN A 544 32.54 42.44 54.74
N PRO A 545 33.11 42.17 55.93
CA PRO A 545 32.48 42.58 57.20
C PRO A 545 32.41 44.11 57.31
N PHE A 546 31.22 44.64 57.61
CA PHE A 546 30.99 46.10 57.66
C PHE A 546 31.86 46.80 58.70
N LEU A 547 32.07 46.18 59.86
CA LEU A 547 32.84 46.76 60.96
C LEU A 547 34.36 46.81 60.67
N SER A 548 34.85 46.05 59.69
CA SER A 548 36.27 46.08 59.27
C SER A 548 36.56 47.11 58.18
N LEU A 549 35.55 47.81 57.66
CA LEU A 549 35.75 48.79 56.60
C LEU A 549 36.49 50.02 57.13
N GLU A 550 37.61 50.37 56.50
CA GLU A 550 38.39 51.58 56.79
C GLU A 550 37.76 52.82 56.13
N ILE A 551 36.51 53.12 56.49
CA ILE A 551 35.79 54.31 56.03
C ILE A 551 35.86 55.43 57.07
N GLY A 552 35.78 56.68 56.63
CA GLY A 552 35.86 57.85 57.54
C GLY A 552 34.67 58.01 58.51
N LEU A 553 33.71 57.08 58.49
CA LEU A 553 32.62 56.99 59.46
C LEU A 553 33.06 56.11 60.65
N PRO A 554 32.83 56.52 61.92
CA PRO A 554 33.19 55.71 63.08
C PRO A 554 32.23 54.52 63.26
N VAL A 555 32.37 53.50 62.41
CA VAL A 555 31.46 52.32 62.33
C VAL A 555 31.41 51.49 63.61
N HIS A 556 32.50 51.49 64.40
CA HIS A 556 32.54 50.83 65.71
C HIS A 556 31.49 51.37 66.69
N LEU A 557 31.06 52.63 66.55
CA LEU A 557 30.01 53.21 67.38
C LEU A 557 28.61 52.68 67.03
N LEU A 558 28.47 51.94 65.93
CA LEU A 558 27.21 51.35 65.47
C LEU A 558 27.08 49.87 65.87
N GLU A 559 28.14 49.23 66.36
CA GLU A 559 28.20 47.79 66.62
C GLU A 559 27.07 47.30 67.54
N ASN A 560 26.88 47.93 68.70
CA ASN A 560 25.80 47.58 69.63
C ASN A 560 24.42 47.70 68.98
N GLY A 561 24.22 48.74 68.17
CA GLY A 561 22.92 48.98 67.52
C GLY A 561 22.63 48.00 66.40
N LEU A 562 23.64 47.59 65.65
CA LEU A 562 23.53 46.54 64.65
C LEU A 562 23.16 45.19 65.28
N GLN A 563 23.77 44.85 66.43
CA GLN A 563 23.47 43.62 67.17
C GLN A 563 22.06 43.63 67.76
N ASP A 564 21.61 44.76 68.32
CA ASP A 564 20.27 44.88 68.91
C ASP A 564 19.17 44.75 67.84
N VAL A 565 19.36 45.30 66.63
CA VAL A 565 18.41 45.11 65.51
C VAL A 565 18.28 43.64 65.11
N ILE A 566 19.40 42.90 65.05
CA ILE A 566 19.41 41.47 64.68
C ILE A 566 18.71 40.62 65.75
N LEU A 567 18.99 40.89 67.04
CA LEU A 567 18.52 40.07 68.15
C LEU A 567 17.07 40.37 68.57
N ARG A 568 16.66 41.63 68.51
CA ARG A 568 15.36 42.09 69.03
C ARG A 568 14.36 42.49 67.95
N GLY A 569 14.82 42.74 66.73
CA GLY A 569 13.98 43.25 65.63
C GLY A 569 13.47 44.68 65.86
N ASP A 570 13.93 45.36 66.91
CA ASP A 570 13.56 46.74 67.19
C ASP A 570 14.29 47.69 66.24
N THR A 571 13.58 48.73 65.81
CA THR A 571 14.21 49.84 65.08
C THR A 571 15.03 50.65 66.09
N GLU A 572 16.35 50.50 66.09
CA GLU A 572 17.19 51.23 67.02
C GLU A 572 17.24 52.73 66.70
N SER A 573 17.37 53.52 67.77
CA SER A 573 17.34 54.98 67.81
C SER A 573 18.30 55.65 66.82
N GLU A 574 17.79 56.67 66.12
CA GLU A 574 18.52 57.58 65.26
C GLU A 574 19.81 58.09 65.94
N ARG A 575 20.97 57.90 65.28
CA ARG A 575 22.26 58.38 65.76
C ARG A 575 22.84 59.41 64.81
N VAL A 576 23.38 60.49 65.36
CA VAL A 576 24.12 61.48 64.58
C VAL A 576 25.61 61.25 64.80
N LEU A 577 26.33 60.90 63.75
CA LEU A 577 27.78 60.66 63.78
C LEU A 577 28.47 61.63 62.82
N SER A 578 29.56 62.24 63.28
CA SER A 578 30.45 63.01 62.41
C SER A 578 31.58 62.10 61.91
N GLY A 579 31.79 62.12 60.59
CA GLY A 579 32.86 61.40 59.90
C GLY A 579 33.58 62.31 58.91
N VAL A 580 34.51 61.73 58.17
CA VAL A 580 35.31 62.43 57.15
C VAL A 580 35.04 61.79 55.78
N ASP A 581 34.66 62.59 54.79
CA ASP A 581 34.49 62.10 53.42
C ASP A 581 35.83 61.80 52.75
N ARG A 582 35.81 61.14 51.58
CA ARG A 582 37.03 60.84 50.79
C ARG A 582 37.86 62.07 50.39
N ARG A 583 37.33 63.29 50.53
CA ARG A 583 38.00 64.56 50.20
C ARG A 583 38.53 65.28 51.44
N GLY A 584 38.42 64.67 52.62
CA GLY A 584 38.86 65.26 53.89
C GLY A 584 37.88 66.26 54.49
N ARG A 585 36.64 66.36 54.00
CA ARG A 585 35.61 67.26 54.55
C ARG A 585 34.88 66.57 55.71
N SER A 586 34.60 67.34 56.76
CA SER A 586 33.74 66.88 57.85
C SER A 586 32.31 66.71 57.33
N VAL A 587 31.75 65.52 57.50
CA VAL A 587 30.37 65.19 57.13
C VAL A 587 29.65 64.68 58.37
N THR A 588 28.52 65.29 58.71
CA THR A 588 27.67 64.85 59.81
C THR A 588 26.52 64.04 59.24
N CYS A 589 26.51 62.75 59.54
CA CYS A 589 25.54 61.79 59.06
C CYS A 589 24.54 61.44 60.16
N ARG A 590 23.25 61.53 59.86
CA ARG A 590 22.18 60.90 60.62
C ARG A 590 22.03 59.46 60.14
N ILE A 591 22.18 58.50 61.05
CA ILE A 591 22.14 57.07 60.76
C ILE A 591 20.92 56.45 61.42
N ARG A 592 20.17 55.69 60.63
CA ARG A 592 19.06 54.84 61.09
C ARG A 592 19.35 53.39 60.75
N LEU A 593 19.09 52.51 61.71
CA LEU A 593 19.25 51.07 61.57
C LEU A 593 17.85 50.44 61.62
N SER A 594 17.56 49.55 60.67
CA SER A 594 16.25 48.90 60.57
C SER A 594 16.41 47.43 60.18
N PRO A 595 15.56 46.51 60.68
CA PRO A 595 15.65 45.10 60.33
C PRO A 595 15.23 44.86 58.87
N LEU A 596 15.96 43.99 58.16
CA LEU A 596 15.55 43.47 56.86
C LEU A 596 14.63 42.27 57.08
N LEU A 597 13.34 42.46 56.83
CA LEU A 597 12.32 41.42 56.98
C LEU A 597 11.88 40.90 55.60
N TYR A 598 11.88 39.57 55.42
CA TYR A 598 11.14 38.93 54.33
C TYR A 598 9.74 38.50 54.82
N GLN A 599 8.97 37.79 53.99
CA GLN A 599 7.58 37.38 54.29
C GLN A 599 7.41 36.62 55.62
N SER A 600 8.48 35.99 56.13
CA SER A 600 8.50 35.14 57.33
C SER A 600 8.60 35.89 58.68
N HIS A 601 8.63 37.22 58.71
CA HIS A 601 8.86 38.04 59.92
C HIS A 601 10.19 37.76 60.66
N ALA A 602 11.05 36.88 60.14
CA ALA A 602 12.40 36.68 60.64
C ALA A 602 13.31 37.82 60.19
N VAL A 603 14.26 38.23 61.04
CA VAL A 603 15.29 39.22 60.67
C VAL A 603 16.34 38.51 59.82
N HIS A 604 16.48 38.95 58.57
CA HIS A 604 17.45 38.40 57.62
C HIS A 604 18.71 39.26 57.46
N GLY A 605 18.75 40.41 58.14
CA GLY A 605 19.84 41.35 58.04
C GLY A 605 19.45 42.72 58.58
N VAL A 606 20.30 43.70 58.34
CA VAL A 606 20.12 45.09 58.79
C VAL A 606 20.25 46.04 57.60
N VAL A 607 19.32 46.99 57.49
CA VAL A 607 19.40 48.11 56.56
C VAL A 607 19.88 49.33 57.34
N LEU A 608 21.02 49.87 56.92
CA LEU A 608 21.59 51.11 57.42
C LEU A 608 21.31 52.23 56.42
N ILE A 609 20.64 53.27 56.89
CA ILE A 609 20.33 54.48 56.14
C ILE A 609 21.14 55.64 56.72
N ALA A 610 22.03 56.24 55.93
CA ALA A 610 22.89 57.36 56.31
C ALA A 610 22.54 58.62 55.51
N GLU A 611 22.01 59.63 56.18
CA GLU A 611 21.61 60.92 55.60
C GLU A 611 22.62 62.01 55.97
N ASP A 612 23.13 62.74 54.98
CA ASP A 612 24.00 63.91 55.22
C ASP A 612 23.16 65.08 55.73
N ILE A 613 23.42 65.51 56.97
CA ILE A 613 22.73 66.64 57.60
C ILE A 613 23.68 67.81 57.88
N THR A 614 24.87 67.81 57.26
CA THR A 614 25.92 68.80 57.53
C THR A 614 25.43 70.23 57.31
N GLU A 615 24.83 70.51 56.16
CA GLU A 615 24.30 71.84 55.83
C GLU A 615 23.12 72.25 56.74
N GLN A 616 22.30 71.27 57.16
CA GLN A 616 21.18 71.52 58.07
C GLN A 616 21.69 71.99 59.44
N VAL A 617 22.68 71.29 60.00
CA VAL A 617 23.28 71.63 61.30
C VAL A 617 23.95 73.01 61.25
N GLU A 618 24.70 73.31 60.17
CA GLU A 618 25.34 74.63 59.99
C GLU A 618 24.32 75.78 59.89
N ARG A 619 23.21 75.58 59.15
CA ARG A 619 22.17 76.61 58.97
C ARG A 619 21.41 76.90 60.26
N GLU A 620 21.15 75.88 61.07
CA GLU A 620 20.50 76.03 62.38
C GLU A 620 21.38 76.84 63.36
N GLU A 621 22.70 76.60 63.36
CA GLU A 621 23.64 77.38 64.17
C GLU A 621 23.70 78.85 63.73
N TYR A 622 23.75 79.11 62.42
CA TYR A 622 23.77 80.47 61.87
C TYR A 622 22.52 81.27 62.24
N THR A 623 21.33 80.67 62.12
CA THR A 623 20.05 81.31 62.45
C THR A 623 19.97 81.67 63.94
N ARG A 624 20.44 80.78 64.81
CA ARG A 624 20.50 81.02 66.27
C ARG A 624 21.44 82.17 66.62
N GLN A 625 22.49 82.40 65.83
CA GLN A 625 23.42 83.51 66.05
C GLN A 625 22.81 84.87 65.66
N LEU A 626 22.12 84.97 64.52
CA LEU A 626 21.43 86.19 64.08
C LEU A 626 20.36 86.66 65.07
N GLY A 627 19.54 85.75 65.60
CA GLY A 627 18.50 86.08 66.57
C GLY A 627 19.04 86.71 67.87
N ARG A 628 20.24 86.32 68.32
CA ARG A 628 20.88 86.92 69.50
C ARG A 628 21.33 88.37 69.27
N LEU A 629 21.83 88.70 68.08
CA LEU A 629 22.37 90.03 67.77
C LEU A 629 21.28 91.10 67.67
N VAL A 630 20.17 90.82 66.99
CA VAL A 630 19.05 91.78 66.83
C VAL A 630 18.39 92.11 68.17
N GLY A 631 18.26 91.12 69.06
CA GLY A 631 17.62 91.30 70.37
C GLY A 631 18.33 92.25 71.34
N GLN A 632 19.63 92.51 71.15
CA GLN A 632 20.47 93.34 72.04
C GLN A 632 20.75 94.76 71.53
N SER A 633 20.20 95.16 70.38
CA SER A 633 20.42 96.50 69.78
C SER A 633 19.80 97.65 70.62
N LEU A 634 20.44 98.83 70.60
CA LEU A 634 20.00 100.05 71.29
C LEU A 634 18.90 100.82 70.55
N ASN A 635 18.85 100.72 69.22
CA ASN A 635 17.75 101.27 68.43
C ASN A 635 16.47 100.47 68.67
N GLU A 636 15.32 101.12 68.58
CA GLU A 636 14.05 100.45 68.79
C GLU A 636 13.64 99.73 67.50
N VAL A 637 13.48 98.41 67.58
CA VAL A 637 13.13 97.58 66.42
C VAL A 637 11.77 96.97 66.69
N TYR A 638 10.80 97.29 65.85
CA TYR A 638 9.44 96.78 65.93
C TYR A 638 9.11 95.96 64.70
N PHE A 639 8.55 94.78 64.92
CA PHE A 639 7.91 93.97 63.90
C PHE A 639 6.40 94.15 64.08
N LEU A 640 5.73 94.70 63.09
CA LEU A 640 4.33 95.11 63.16
C LEU A 640 3.46 94.33 62.18
N GLU A 641 2.21 94.09 62.55
CA GLU A 641 1.21 93.56 61.63
C GLU A 641 0.86 94.63 60.57
N PRO A 642 0.90 94.31 59.26
CA PRO A 642 0.79 95.32 58.19
C PRO A 642 -0.51 96.14 58.22
N THR A 643 -1.63 95.52 58.60
CA THR A 643 -2.95 96.16 58.55
C THR A 643 -3.27 96.93 59.83
N SER A 644 -2.99 96.36 61.01
CA SER A 644 -3.37 96.97 62.29
C SER A 644 -2.25 97.79 62.92
N LEU A 645 -1.00 97.64 62.45
CA LEU A 645 0.22 98.17 63.06
C LEU A 645 0.42 97.75 64.52
N ARG A 646 -0.17 96.61 64.92
CA ARG A 646 0.07 96.00 66.23
C ARG A 646 1.44 95.35 66.30
N PHE A 647 2.06 95.43 67.46
CA PHE A 647 3.38 94.84 67.70
C PHE A 647 3.31 93.31 67.69
N LEU A 648 4.02 92.66 66.78
CA LEU A 648 4.22 91.21 66.73
C LEU A 648 5.42 90.81 67.60
N LEU A 649 6.54 91.54 67.42
CA LEU A 649 7.79 91.35 68.13
C LEU A 649 8.49 92.70 68.30
N VAL A 650 9.19 92.88 69.41
CA VAL A 650 10.04 94.04 69.64
C VAL A 650 11.37 93.60 70.23
N ASN A 651 12.43 94.36 70.00
CA ASN A 651 13.70 94.10 70.67
C ASN A 651 13.68 94.63 72.13
N LYS A 652 14.69 94.29 72.94
CA LYS A 652 14.74 94.77 74.34
C LYS A 652 14.92 96.28 74.48
N GLY A 653 15.55 96.94 73.50
CA GLY A 653 15.70 98.40 73.46
C GLY A 653 14.34 99.11 73.41
N ALA A 654 13.45 98.62 72.55
CA ALA A 654 12.06 99.05 72.42
C ALA A 654 11.24 98.93 73.72
N GLU A 655 11.26 97.75 74.37
CA GLU A 655 10.53 97.54 75.63
C GLU A 655 10.97 98.53 76.71
N LYS A 656 12.28 98.80 76.79
CA LYS A 656 12.86 99.70 77.80
C LYS A 656 12.50 101.16 77.54
N LYS A 657 12.51 101.62 76.28
CA LYS A 657 12.21 103.02 75.93
C LYS A 657 10.71 103.33 75.97
N LEU A 658 9.87 102.43 75.47
CA LEU A 658 8.41 102.58 75.57
C LEU A 658 7.91 102.37 77.01
N GLY A 659 8.62 101.58 77.82
CA GLY A 659 8.26 101.29 79.21
C GLY A 659 7.19 100.20 79.36
N TYR A 660 7.00 99.37 78.33
CA TYR A 660 6.04 98.26 78.29
C TYR A 660 6.73 96.96 77.90
N SER A 661 6.28 95.83 78.45
CA SER A 661 6.71 94.50 77.99
C SER A 661 6.07 94.15 76.63
N LEU A 662 6.66 93.25 75.85
CA LEU A 662 6.13 92.77 74.57
C LEU A 662 4.70 92.25 74.69
N ALA A 663 4.36 91.58 75.80
CA ALA A 663 3.01 91.09 76.05
C ALA A 663 1.97 92.22 76.17
N GLN A 664 2.37 93.37 76.72
CA GLN A 664 1.54 94.57 76.79
C GLN A 664 1.53 95.30 75.44
N LEU A 665 2.70 95.46 74.80
CA LEU A 665 2.83 96.12 73.49
C LEU A 665 1.98 95.47 72.40
N ARG A 666 1.82 94.15 72.42
CA ARG A 666 0.93 93.39 71.51
C ARG A 666 -0.53 93.86 71.51
N GLN A 667 -0.98 94.52 72.57
CA GLN A 667 -2.35 95.03 72.71
C GLN A 667 -2.53 96.42 72.09
N PHE A 668 -1.43 97.12 71.80
CA PHE A 668 -1.42 98.48 71.25
C PHE A 668 -1.03 98.46 69.77
N ALA A 669 -1.47 99.48 69.03
CA ALA A 669 -0.92 99.81 67.71
C ALA A 669 0.19 100.85 67.86
N LEU A 670 1.17 100.87 66.94
CA LEU A 670 2.24 101.87 66.98
C LEU A 670 1.71 103.32 67.04
N THR A 671 0.59 103.59 66.36
CA THR A 671 -0.07 104.90 66.34
C THR A 671 -0.54 105.38 67.72
N ASP A 672 -0.80 104.47 68.67
CA ASP A 672 -1.21 104.83 70.03
C ASP A 672 -0.11 105.58 70.80
N PHE A 673 1.14 105.44 70.37
CA PHE A 673 2.32 106.08 70.95
C PHE A 673 2.68 107.40 70.26
N MET A 674 1.94 107.82 69.24
CA MET A 674 2.24 108.97 68.38
C MET A 674 1.22 110.10 68.58
N PRO A 675 1.38 110.99 69.58
CA PRO A 675 0.38 112.02 69.89
C PRO A 675 0.15 113.03 68.76
N ASP A 676 1.16 113.27 67.92
CA ASP A 676 1.14 114.37 66.94
C ASP A 676 0.70 113.93 65.53
N VAL A 677 0.47 112.63 65.31
CA VAL A 677 0.16 112.09 63.98
C VAL A 677 -1.11 111.24 64.04
N PRO A 678 -2.16 111.58 63.27
CA PRO A 678 -3.39 110.78 63.27
C PRO A 678 -3.14 109.39 62.68
N ALA A 679 -3.79 108.37 63.24
CA ALA A 679 -3.59 106.97 62.83
C ALA A 679 -3.81 106.74 61.32
N SER A 680 -4.77 107.45 60.71
CA SER A 680 -5.04 107.39 59.26
C SER A 680 -3.88 107.88 58.41
N ALA A 681 -3.07 108.83 58.90
CA ALA A 681 -1.89 109.30 58.17
C ALA A 681 -0.78 108.24 58.14
N VAL A 682 -0.53 107.56 59.26
CA VAL A 682 0.46 106.48 59.34
C VAL A 682 0.01 105.27 58.51
N GLN A 683 -1.28 104.92 58.56
CA GLN A 683 -1.83 103.84 57.73
C GLN A 683 -1.71 104.13 56.23
N ASN A 684 -1.95 105.38 55.79
CA ASN A 684 -1.74 105.77 54.38
C ASN A 684 -0.27 105.66 53.98
N LEU A 685 0.65 106.04 54.85
CA LEU A 685 2.09 105.86 54.62
C LEU A 685 2.45 104.37 54.50
N VAL A 686 1.97 103.54 55.42
CA VAL A 686 2.22 102.09 55.36
C VAL A 686 1.56 101.46 54.14
N ALA A 687 0.39 101.93 53.70
CA ALA A 687 -0.26 101.45 52.48
C ALA A 687 0.65 101.62 51.26
N THR A 688 1.44 102.70 51.16
CA THR A 688 2.38 102.90 50.03
C THR A 688 3.50 101.87 49.99
N ILE A 689 4.01 101.40 51.15
CA ILE A 689 5.02 100.31 51.18
C ILE A 689 4.39 98.93 51.04
N VAL A 690 3.14 98.74 51.50
CA VAL A 690 2.40 97.48 51.35
C VAL A 690 1.96 97.24 49.90
N GLN A 691 1.55 98.29 49.18
CA GLN A 691 1.19 98.25 47.76
C GLN A 691 2.42 98.19 46.83
N GLY A 692 3.62 98.52 47.37
CA GLY A 692 4.87 98.51 46.64
C GLY A 692 5.20 99.81 45.90
N ASP A 693 4.45 100.90 46.16
CA ASP A 693 4.69 102.23 45.58
C ASP A 693 5.99 102.86 46.08
N LYS A 694 6.43 102.50 47.29
CA LYS A 694 7.71 102.91 47.89
C LYS A 694 8.42 101.71 48.52
N ALA A 695 9.75 101.75 48.53
CA ALA A 695 10.57 100.73 49.19
C ALA A 695 10.58 100.89 50.72
N GLU A 696 10.57 102.13 51.20
CA GLU A 696 10.48 102.48 52.61
C GLU A 696 9.73 103.80 52.81
N VAL A 697 9.22 104.01 54.02
CA VAL A 697 8.76 105.32 54.46
C VAL A 697 9.57 105.76 55.66
N VAL A 698 10.13 106.96 55.56
CA VAL A 698 10.78 107.65 56.68
C VAL A 698 9.98 108.89 57.03
N PHE A 699 9.69 109.08 58.30
CA PHE A 699 9.07 110.30 58.79
C PHE A 699 9.44 110.56 60.25
N GLU A 700 9.45 111.84 60.63
CA GLU A 700 9.71 112.26 62.01
C GLU A 700 8.39 112.46 62.76
N THR A 701 8.37 112.07 64.03
CA THR A 701 7.26 112.29 64.93
C THR A 701 7.76 112.40 66.36
N ARG A 702 6.86 112.58 67.32
CA ARG A 702 7.16 112.38 68.73
C ARG A 702 6.55 111.07 69.18
N ILE A 703 7.31 110.31 69.96
CA ILE A 703 6.85 109.08 70.60
C ILE A 703 6.65 109.34 72.08
N LYS A 704 5.53 108.85 72.62
CA LYS A 704 5.17 108.98 74.02
C LYS A 704 5.36 107.65 74.74
N SER A 705 6.19 107.64 75.77
CA SER A 705 6.42 106.45 76.62
C SER A 705 5.34 106.30 77.70
N ALA A 706 5.32 105.14 78.36
CA ALA A 706 4.46 104.83 79.52
C ALA A 706 4.58 105.85 80.66
N SER A 707 5.77 106.42 80.85
CA SER A 707 6.06 107.43 81.88
C SER A 707 5.42 108.80 81.60
N GLY A 708 4.82 108.98 80.42
CA GLY A 708 4.27 110.26 79.95
C GLY A 708 5.29 111.16 79.25
N ALA A 709 6.59 110.84 79.33
CA ALA A 709 7.64 111.55 78.60
C ALA A 709 7.51 111.33 77.08
N SER A 710 7.69 112.41 76.31
CA SER A 710 7.65 112.39 74.86
C SER A 710 8.99 112.81 74.28
N TYR A 711 9.55 112.00 73.37
CA TYR A 711 10.82 112.25 72.69
C TYR A 711 10.63 112.31 71.17
N PRO A 712 11.39 113.17 70.45
CA PRO A 712 11.41 113.16 68.99
C PRO A 712 12.05 111.86 68.48
N ALA A 713 11.43 111.24 67.48
CA ALA A 713 11.92 110.03 66.85
C ALA A 713 11.73 110.08 65.34
N GLU A 714 12.74 109.62 64.62
CA GLU A 714 12.64 109.28 63.20
C GLU A 714 12.24 107.82 63.09
N ILE A 715 11.15 107.56 62.35
CA ILE A 715 10.64 106.21 62.10
C ILE A 715 10.92 105.86 60.65
N CYS A 716 11.69 104.79 60.43
CA CYS A 716 11.84 104.16 59.12
C CYS A 716 11.05 102.86 59.09
N MET A 717 10.11 102.73 58.14
CA MET A 717 9.28 101.54 57.96
C MET A 717 9.53 100.88 56.61
N GLN A 718 9.65 99.55 56.63
CA GLN A 718 9.79 98.71 55.45
C GLN A 718 8.82 97.52 55.53
N TYR A 719 8.24 97.14 54.39
CA TYR A 719 7.29 96.04 54.32
C TYR A 719 7.95 94.77 53.76
N PHE A 720 7.84 93.67 54.53
CA PHE A 720 8.33 92.35 54.17
C PHE A 720 7.15 91.41 53.90
N GLY A 721 6.54 91.56 52.71
CA GLY A 721 5.36 90.79 52.29
C GLY A 721 5.62 89.33 51.89
N LYS A 722 6.89 88.91 51.81
CA LYS A 722 7.28 87.52 51.49
C LYS A 722 7.42 86.64 52.75
N GLU A 723 7.43 87.25 53.93
CA GLU A 723 7.44 86.52 55.21
C GLU A 723 6.04 85.99 55.55
N SER A 724 5.96 84.93 56.34
CA SER A 724 4.69 84.32 56.76
C SER A 724 4.63 84.25 58.30
N PRO A 725 3.84 85.12 58.97
CA PRO A 725 2.96 86.15 58.41
C PRO A 725 3.74 87.35 57.83
N PRO A 726 3.15 88.15 56.92
CA PRO A 726 3.79 89.35 56.40
C PRO A 726 3.99 90.37 57.52
N VAL A 727 5.11 91.10 57.50
CA VAL A 727 5.49 91.99 58.59
C VAL A 727 5.92 93.35 58.07
N VAL A 728 5.56 94.43 58.78
CA VAL A 728 6.17 95.75 58.63
C VAL A 728 7.25 95.89 59.69
N LEU A 729 8.50 96.02 59.26
CA LEU A 729 9.63 96.34 60.14
C LEU A 729 9.68 97.86 60.32
N ALA A 730 9.57 98.33 61.55
CA ALA A 730 9.78 99.73 61.90
C ALA A 730 11.05 99.85 62.76
N LEU A 731 12.01 100.63 62.27
CA LEU A 731 13.21 101.02 62.98
C LEU A 731 13.01 102.44 63.49
N LEU A 732 13.08 102.60 64.81
CA LEU A 732 12.97 103.88 65.47
C LEU A 732 14.32 104.34 65.98
N HIS A 733 14.65 105.56 65.57
CA HIS A 733 15.83 106.27 66.04
C HIS A 733 15.41 107.52 66.81
N ASP A 734 15.89 107.64 68.04
CA ASP A 734 15.62 108.75 68.93
C ASP A 734 16.52 109.92 68.54
N THR A 735 15.93 111.02 68.08
CA THR A 735 16.65 112.18 67.54
C THR A 735 16.85 113.29 68.57
N THR A 736 16.63 113.01 69.87
CA THR A 736 16.73 114.01 70.95
C THR A 736 18.09 114.72 70.97
N GLU A 737 19.21 113.99 70.85
CA GLU A 737 20.55 114.59 70.82
C GLU A 737 20.82 115.39 69.52
N ARG A 738 20.26 114.94 68.39
CA ARG A 738 20.42 115.61 67.09
C ARG A 738 19.68 116.95 67.06
N GLN A 739 18.44 116.99 67.57
CA GLN A 739 17.67 118.23 67.63
C GLN A 739 18.26 119.26 68.62
N LEU A 740 18.98 118.83 69.66
CA LEU A 740 19.72 119.72 70.57
C LEU A 740 20.97 120.35 69.95
N LEU A 741 21.53 119.76 68.89
CA LEU A 741 22.70 120.27 68.17
C LEU A 741 22.32 121.23 67.02
N ASP A 742 21.11 121.09 66.47
CA ASP A 742 20.57 121.92 65.38
C ASP A 742 19.73 123.13 65.88
N SER A 743 19.55 123.29 67.21
CA SER A 743 18.87 124.40 67.90
C SER A 743 19.84 125.26 68.70
#